data_AF-A0A139DMZ5-F1
#
_entry.id   AF-A0A139DMZ5-F1
#
_cell.length_a   1.000
_cell.length_b   1.000
_cell.length_c   1.000
_cell.angle_alpha   90.00
_cell.angle_beta   90.00
_cell.angle_gamma   90.00
#
_symmetry.space_group_name_H-M   'P 1'
#
loop_
_entity.id
_entity.type
_entity.pdbx_description
1 polymer ?
#
loop_
_entity_poly.entity_id
_entity_poly.type
_entity_poly.pdbx_seq_one_letter_code
_entity_poly.pdbx_strand_id
1 'polypeptide(L)'
;MAGKLTPTDAFLDHELLNSLTRVTTLELEAAPDHSCQLRLVKLEEIHEAHHEIYRKALANAYTSVPPGQSVRLVYLLEGTSNGVGLYLGVAVDQGDTHEAIKNLRGALDGQLPGINFGDEMKPDDRRALENKLNSARFRGAMLGVPTLPEGQGESDKENFQSIDRLVRTMQSSIDPNAPADHWQFTVISQPLTEEVAHQQLDMAYKLSSELALLAQTNVQASSNTNTQNGSSEGDSSTKGTNKSSAHTTGSNTNQSSGTSEGASKSSNTSDSSRSTNTGRSDSKGSGTNESDTHTLGSSTSTTENKGKSWSQSDGKTFGITQEVANKKARHLAEYIDETLIPRLQKGVAKGLFSGVVYLTAENNSTYQRLKNAATATFRGSEISLSPLTVQDLPQSGSCSLLRHPSVGLSVNISAVHAVFKNLLQSASTGRSPTTIGSILTAEELATLAGLPQAELQGIRSKKVTRFAIDLPNGGSERAFNIGHVVDQGRLSPYNPVMLNRHDLNKHTFVTGVTGSGKTTTCLNLLRESGLPFLVIEPAKTEYRELRKYEADVRYYRPNGDPHQSLRINPFALIRKEKSIKSHASFLKNVFTTVFPMEASMPMMIEAAILAAYEDKGWDIDQNEFLPDADPFDPLTRAWPTMGDMITRLDSIIISYGLGKEFEEKYRGSLVSRLRSLTDGTLGQVLDVPQSIDFEALLDNKVVLELEVLQSGEDKALIMALLLGCINDAVRLKHEKNPDFRQITLVEEAHRLLSRPEPGDKAAAMAVESFADMLAEVRKFGVGLVIADQIPSKLIPDVIKNTNTKIVHRLFAEDDRRAMGEAMMMDDEQRAFLPNLDIGEAVIFCGGWHGAAHTKVRCDLAQTDNLQEKGLDIKQLGLTQLWDERKRYYPNFTQLGWLTEDPRDAPEFAEFVRHTRQVQNQLIHFAVNWADADAKEYSKRAITAFDRVKQWLSHWEKIAEKNNLSKEKTTPQFLAKSWAAVLHDGSPLLRTDVQEKTGLLDENAEQLAHSIAEVFNLLNRNETIEEVKVNTHKVHDRDAVSHLMHLKNFKKI
;
A
#
# COMPACT_ATOMS: atom_id res chain seq x y z
N MET A 1 -59.73 0.65 79.47
CA MET A 1 -58.31 1.05 79.42
C MET A 1 -57.60 0.11 78.44
N ALA A 2 -57.27 0.60 77.25
CA ALA A 2 -56.35 -0.07 76.32
C ALA A 2 -55.70 1.05 75.50
N GLY A 3 -54.37 1.11 75.54
CA GLY A 3 -53.58 2.26 75.15
C GLY A 3 -53.65 2.59 73.66
N LYS A 4 -53.54 3.88 73.36
CA LYS A 4 -53.25 4.43 72.05
C LYS A 4 -52.01 3.73 71.45
N LEU A 5 -52.21 2.93 70.42
CA LEU A 5 -51.16 2.69 69.43
C LEU A 5 -51.02 3.98 68.63
N THR A 6 -49.95 4.72 68.91
CA THR A 6 -49.54 5.87 68.10
C THR A 6 -49.05 5.38 66.73
N PRO A 7 -49.29 6.14 65.65
CA PRO A 7 -48.70 5.89 64.33
C PRO A 7 -47.22 6.32 64.37
N THR A 8 -46.38 5.53 65.04
CA THR A 8 -44.95 5.82 65.19
C THR A 8 -44.05 4.88 64.38
N ASP A 9 -44.58 3.79 63.82
CA ASP A 9 -43.77 2.83 63.05
C ASP A 9 -43.72 3.11 61.53
N ALA A 10 -44.41 4.14 61.05
CA ALA A 10 -44.30 4.61 59.65
C ALA A 10 -43.15 5.61 59.42
N PHE A 11 -42.31 5.87 60.43
CA PHE A 11 -41.28 6.92 60.40
C PHE A 11 -39.87 6.45 60.01
N LEU A 12 -39.63 5.15 59.80
CA LEU A 12 -38.30 4.62 59.47
C LEU A 12 -37.92 4.70 57.98
N ASP A 13 -38.88 4.73 57.04
CA ASP A 13 -38.54 4.56 55.61
C ASP A 13 -38.53 5.83 54.75
N HIS A 14 -38.93 6.97 55.31
CA HIS A 14 -38.71 8.27 54.64
C HIS A 14 -37.22 8.62 54.54
N GLU A 15 -36.36 8.03 55.38
CA GLU A 15 -34.93 8.30 55.43
C GLU A 15 -34.21 7.75 54.18
N LEU A 16 -34.54 6.53 53.72
CA LEU A 16 -33.98 5.95 52.51
C LEU A 16 -34.32 6.80 51.27
N LEU A 17 -35.61 7.12 51.08
CA LEU A 17 -36.08 7.92 49.94
C LEU A 17 -35.49 9.35 49.95
N ASN A 18 -35.35 9.94 51.14
CA ASN A 18 -34.72 11.25 51.30
C ASN A 18 -33.20 11.18 51.09
N SER A 19 -32.54 10.09 51.51
CA SER A 19 -31.11 9.89 51.31
C SER A 19 -30.75 9.78 49.83
N LEU A 20 -31.47 8.95 49.06
CA LEU A 20 -31.26 8.72 47.62
C LEU A 20 -31.49 9.99 46.77
N THR A 21 -32.28 10.94 47.29
CA THR A 21 -32.63 12.17 46.56
C THR A 21 -31.93 13.43 47.04
N ARG A 22 -31.15 13.36 48.12
CA ARG A 22 -30.24 14.45 48.49
C ARG A 22 -29.06 14.50 47.52
N VAL A 23 -28.77 15.71 47.03
CA VAL A 23 -27.52 15.99 46.31
C VAL A 23 -26.37 15.85 47.30
N THR A 24 -25.65 14.74 47.24
CA THR A 24 -24.46 14.52 48.07
C THR A 24 -23.28 15.19 47.38
N THR A 25 -22.85 16.34 47.89
CA THR A 25 -21.57 16.94 47.47
C THR A 25 -20.46 16.09 48.08
N LEU A 26 -19.62 15.48 47.24
CA LEU A 26 -18.50 14.68 47.70
C LEU A 26 -17.28 15.60 47.86
N GLU A 27 -16.68 15.60 49.04
CA GLU A 27 -15.36 16.22 49.24
C GLU A 27 -14.30 15.22 48.80
N LEU A 28 -13.88 15.33 47.53
CA LEU A 28 -12.83 14.50 46.94
C LEU A 28 -11.45 15.10 47.23
N GLU A 29 -10.57 14.25 47.72
CA GLU A 29 -9.14 14.51 47.82
C GLU A 29 -8.41 13.67 46.77
N ALA A 30 -7.35 14.22 46.20
CA ALA A 30 -6.52 13.47 45.28
C ALA A 30 -5.72 12.39 46.06
N ALA A 31 -5.49 11.24 45.42
CA ALA A 31 -4.82 10.12 46.07
C ALA A 31 -3.38 10.50 46.50
N PRO A 32 -2.91 9.98 47.66
CA PRO A 32 -1.55 10.24 48.14
C PRO A 32 -0.50 9.77 47.13
N ASP A 33 0.59 10.53 47.02
CA ASP A 33 1.68 10.27 46.10
C ASP A 33 2.44 8.99 46.50
N HIS A 34 2.31 7.96 45.68
CA HIS A 34 2.95 6.66 45.85
C HIS A 34 3.50 6.24 44.49
N SER A 35 4.66 5.58 44.48
CA SER A 35 5.31 5.13 43.26
C SER A 35 4.38 4.19 42.46
N CYS A 36 3.97 4.64 41.27
CA CYS A 36 3.25 3.84 40.30
C CYS A 36 4.12 3.71 39.04
N GLN A 37 4.14 2.54 38.42
CA GLN A 37 4.85 2.35 37.16
C GLN A 37 3.90 2.57 35.99
N LEU A 38 4.24 3.52 35.11
CA LEU A 38 3.45 3.90 33.93
C LEU A 38 4.12 3.45 32.62
N ARG A 39 3.35 2.75 31.78
CA ARG A 39 3.72 2.39 30.41
C ARG A 39 2.67 2.97 29.47
N LEU A 40 3.11 3.67 28.42
CA LEU A 40 2.24 4.33 27.44
C LEU A 40 2.75 4.06 26.02
N VAL A 41 1.81 3.88 25.10
CA VAL A 41 2.01 3.91 23.66
C VAL A 41 1.26 5.11 23.08
N LYS A 42 1.87 5.80 22.12
CA LYS A 42 1.25 6.94 21.44
C LYS A 42 0.51 6.45 20.20
N LEU A 43 -0.70 6.96 19.98
CA LEU A 43 -1.41 6.80 18.72
C LEU A 43 -0.79 7.72 17.67
N GLU A 44 -0.33 7.16 16.56
CA GLU A 44 0.30 7.92 15.47
C GLU A 44 -0.64 8.11 14.28
N GLU A 45 -1.32 7.03 13.87
CA GLU A 45 -2.17 7.00 12.69
C GLU A 45 -3.46 6.23 12.94
N ILE A 46 -4.57 6.78 12.44
CA ILE A 46 -5.88 6.13 12.38
C ILE A 46 -6.28 5.90 10.92
N HIS A 47 -7.34 5.14 10.68
CA HIS A 47 -8.04 5.15 9.40
C HIS A 47 -9.47 5.69 9.57
N GLU A 48 -10.15 5.99 8.47
CA GLU A 48 -11.55 6.39 8.54
C GLU A 48 -12.42 5.15 8.71
N ALA A 49 -13.11 5.04 9.84
CA ALA A 49 -14.05 3.96 10.11
C ALA A 49 -15.28 4.47 10.86
N HIS A 50 -16.38 3.72 10.78
CA HIS A 50 -17.58 4.05 11.52
C HIS A 50 -17.35 3.91 13.03
N HIS A 51 -17.85 4.88 13.80
CA HIS A 51 -17.61 4.99 15.24
C HIS A 51 -17.96 3.72 16.04
N GLU A 52 -19.00 2.99 15.62
CA GLU A 52 -19.44 1.77 16.29
C GLU A 52 -18.39 0.66 16.21
N ILE A 53 -17.62 0.63 15.13
CA ILE A 53 -16.56 -0.36 14.91
C ILE A 53 -15.46 -0.11 15.94
N TYR A 54 -14.99 1.14 16.06
CA TYR A 54 -13.99 1.51 17.07
C TYR A 54 -14.49 1.29 18.50
N ARG A 55 -15.72 1.68 18.80
CA ARG A 55 -16.28 1.47 20.15
C ARG A 55 -16.32 -0.01 20.53
N LYS A 56 -16.82 -0.88 19.64
CA LYS A 56 -16.90 -2.33 19.88
C LYS A 56 -15.50 -2.96 19.98
N ALA A 57 -14.58 -2.58 19.09
CA ALA A 57 -13.20 -3.07 19.10
C ALA A 57 -12.44 -2.66 20.37
N LEU A 58 -12.56 -1.39 20.79
CA LEU A 58 -11.95 -0.90 22.04
C LEU A 58 -12.56 -1.56 23.27
N ALA A 59 -13.88 -1.74 23.31
CA ALA A 59 -14.55 -2.44 24.41
C ALA A 59 -13.96 -3.86 24.57
N ASN A 60 -13.81 -4.60 23.47
CA ASN A 60 -13.17 -5.91 23.47
C ASN A 60 -11.69 -5.83 23.92
N ALA A 61 -10.94 -4.83 23.42
CA ALA A 61 -9.54 -4.65 23.78
C ALA A 61 -9.37 -4.36 25.28
N TYR A 62 -10.22 -3.52 25.88
CA TYR A 62 -10.17 -3.21 27.31
C TYR A 62 -10.51 -4.41 28.19
N THR A 63 -11.42 -5.27 27.75
CA THR A 63 -11.78 -6.50 28.48
C THR A 63 -10.70 -7.57 28.46
N SER A 64 -9.69 -7.44 27.61
CA SER A 64 -8.54 -8.36 27.60
C SER A 64 -7.60 -8.20 28.79
N VAL A 65 -7.71 -7.09 29.54
CA VAL A 65 -6.88 -6.85 30.73
C VAL A 65 -7.45 -7.64 31.91
N PRO A 66 -6.68 -8.55 32.54
CA PRO A 66 -7.21 -9.48 33.53
C PRO A 66 -7.66 -8.77 34.81
N PRO A 67 -8.86 -9.09 35.34
CA PRO A 67 -9.30 -8.60 36.65
C PRO A 67 -8.54 -9.34 37.76
N GLY A 68 -7.85 -8.61 38.65
CA GLY A 68 -7.19 -9.17 39.84
C GLY A 68 -5.73 -8.76 40.03
N GLN A 69 -5.06 -8.25 38.99
CA GLN A 69 -3.81 -7.50 39.15
C GLN A 69 -4.14 -6.04 39.45
N SER A 70 -3.31 -5.32 40.22
CA SER A 70 -3.45 -3.87 40.47
C SER A 70 -3.14 -3.02 39.23
N VAL A 71 -3.64 -3.45 38.06
CA VAL A 71 -3.44 -2.85 36.75
C VAL A 71 -4.62 -1.92 36.46
N ARG A 72 -4.29 -0.67 36.15
CA ARG A 72 -5.21 0.36 35.70
C ARG A 72 -4.95 0.67 34.23
N LEU A 73 -5.99 0.66 33.43
CA LEU A 73 -5.99 1.21 32.08
C LEU A 73 -5.88 2.72 32.14
N VAL A 74 -4.98 3.27 31.34
CA VAL A 74 -4.74 4.72 31.20
C VAL A 74 -5.03 5.11 29.76
N TYR A 75 -5.94 6.05 29.59
CA TYR A 75 -6.16 6.77 28.33
C TYR A 75 -5.87 8.24 28.61
N LEU A 76 -4.93 8.84 27.89
CA LEU A 76 -4.51 10.22 28.10
C LEU A 76 -4.55 10.97 26.77
N LEU A 77 -5.39 12.01 26.72
CA LEU A 77 -5.48 12.94 25.62
C LEU A 77 -4.82 14.26 26.05
N GLU A 78 -3.72 14.62 25.40
CA GLU A 78 -2.95 15.84 25.64
C GLU A 78 -3.26 16.85 24.54
N GLY A 79 -3.62 18.08 24.91
CA GLY A 79 -3.73 19.20 23.99
C GLY A 79 -2.66 20.26 24.24
N THR A 80 -2.08 20.75 23.15
CA THR A 80 -1.09 21.83 23.12
C THR A 80 -1.39 22.78 21.96
N SER A 81 -0.68 23.91 21.89
CA SER A 81 -0.71 24.83 20.74
C SER A 81 -0.28 24.16 19.42
N ASN A 82 0.52 23.10 19.47
CA ASN A 82 1.04 22.40 18.30
C ASN A 82 0.11 21.27 17.80
N GLY A 83 -0.95 20.95 18.55
CA GLY A 83 -1.85 19.85 18.25
C GLY A 83 -2.17 18.98 19.47
N VAL A 84 -2.67 17.78 19.19
CA VAL A 84 -3.13 16.80 20.16
C VAL A 84 -2.31 15.51 20.09
N GLY A 85 -1.98 14.96 21.25
CA GLY A 85 -1.41 13.63 21.40
C GLY A 85 -2.39 12.72 22.13
N LEU A 86 -2.63 11.52 21.61
CA LEU A 86 -3.42 10.50 22.28
C LEU A 86 -2.52 9.33 22.69
N TYR A 87 -2.59 8.94 23.95
CA TYR A 87 -1.77 7.90 24.56
C TYR A 87 -2.66 6.87 25.25
N LEU A 88 -2.37 5.59 25.05
CA LEU A 88 -3.01 4.49 25.76
C LEU A 88 -1.96 3.68 26.51
N GLY A 89 -2.33 3.08 27.63
CA GLY A 89 -1.43 2.18 28.33
C GLY A 89 -1.94 1.72 29.67
N VAL A 90 -0.99 1.38 30.55
CA VAL A 90 -1.28 0.78 31.84
C VAL A 90 -0.45 1.40 32.95
N ALA A 91 -1.06 1.51 34.12
CA ALA A 91 -0.45 1.94 35.36
C ALA A 91 -0.60 0.82 36.41
N VAL A 92 0.49 0.45 37.09
CA VAL A 92 0.50 -0.64 38.07
C VAL A 92 1.18 -0.18 39.36
N ASP A 93 0.60 -0.52 40.52
CA ASP A 93 1.22 -0.25 41.83
C ASP A 93 2.25 -1.31 42.22
N GLN A 94 1.91 -2.58 42.03
CA GLN A 94 2.75 -3.74 42.32
C GLN A 94 2.52 -4.81 41.24
N GLY A 95 3.57 -5.25 40.55
CA GLY A 95 3.47 -6.26 39.48
C GLY A 95 4.36 -5.94 38.27
N ASP A 96 4.27 -6.80 37.25
CA ASP A 96 5.01 -6.62 36.00
C ASP A 96 4.23 -5.74 35.01
N THR A 97 4.63 -4.47 34.91
CA THR A 97 4.06 -3.53 33.94
C THR A 97 4.32 -3.91 32.49
N HIS A 98 5.40 -4.64 32.22
CA HIS A 98 5.79 -5.00 30.86
C HIS A 98 4.85 -6.04 30.26
N GLU A 99 4.44 -7.04 31.04
CA GLU A 99 3.46 -8.03 30.60
C GLU A 99 2.07 -7.38 30.36
N ALA A 100 1.65 -6.50 31.27
CA ALA A 100 0.37 -5.80 31.17
C ALA A 100 0.25 -4.93 29.90
N ILE A 101 1.30 -4.14 29.57
CA ILE A 101 1.29 -3.33 28.35
C ILE A 101 1.36 -4.19 27.10
N LYS A 102 2.08 -5.31 27.13
CA LYS A 102 2.18 -6.25 26.01
C LYS A 102 0.83 -6.90 25.69
N ASN A 103 0.08 -7.30 26.72
CA ASN A 103 -1.27 -7.85 26.55
C ASN A 103 -2.25 -6.82 25.99
N LEU A 104 -2.26 -5.60 26.54
CA LEU A 104 -3.09 -4.51 26.01
C LEU A 104 -2.72 -4.18 24.56
N ARG A 105 -1.42 -4.07 24.24
CA ARG A 105 -0.97 -3.81 22.87
C ARG A 105 -1.37 -4.92 21.91
N GLY A 106 -1.19 -6.18 22.28
CA GLY A 106 -1.65 -7.31 21.47
C GLY A 106 -3.15 -7.31 21.21
N ALA A 107 -3.97 -6.91 22.19
CA ALA A 107 -5.42 -6.79 22.02
C ALA A 107 -5.82 -5.60 21.15
N LEU A 108 -5.19 -4.43 21.35
CA LEU A 108 -5.39 -3.25 20.49
C LEU A 108 -5.02 -3.57 19.05
N ASP A 109 -3.85 -4.16 18.81
CA ASP A 109 -3.40 -4.53 17.47
C ASP A 109 -4.35 -5.57 16.84
N GLY A 110 -4.80 -6.58 17.59
CA GLY A 110 -5.72 -7.59 17.07
C GLY A 110 -7.13 -7.07 16.74
N GLN A 111 -7.69 -6.17 17.56
CA GLN A 111 -9.07 -5.67 17.40
C GLN A 111 -9.18 -4.45 16.50
N LEU A 112 -8.11 -3.67 16.34
CA LEU A 112 -8.08 -2.44 15.56
C LEU A 112 -7.03 -2.54 14.44
N PRO A 113 -7.26 -3.39 13.42
CA PRO A 113 -6.32 -3.51 12.33
C PRO A 113 -6.28 -2.22 11.49
N GLY A 114 -5.09 -1.84 11.04
CA GLY A 114 -4.85 -0.57 10.34
C GLY A 114 -4.85 0.70 11.22
N ILE A 115 -4.86 0.55 12.55
CA ILE A 115 -4.47 1.61 13.48
C ILE A 115 -3.00 1.42 13.86
N ASN A 116 -2.22 2.50 13.83
CA ASN A 116 -0.81 2.48 14.22
C ASN A 116 -0.62 3.08 15.62
N PHE A 117 -0.38 2.20 16.59
CA PHE A 117 0.14 2.57 17.90
C PHE A 117 1.67 2.47 17.81
N GLY A 118 2.34 3.62 17.84
CA GLY A 118 3.80 3.72 17.74
C GLY A 118 4.52 2.97 18.86
N ASP A 119 5.84 3.10 18.90
CA ASP A 119 6.64 2.43 19.92
C ASP A 119 6.30 2.90 21.36
N GLU A 120 6.63 2.05 22.34
CA GLU A 120 6.48 2.43 23.74
C GLU A 120 7.29 3.71 24.01
N MET A 121 6.66 4.69 24.65
CA MET A 121 7.30 5.98 24.93
C MET A 121 8.57 5.81 25.76
N LYS A 122 9.57 6.67 25.52
CA LYS A 122 10.80 6.67 26.32
C LYS A 122 10.50 7.00 27.80
N PRO A 123 11.29 6.51 28.77
CA PRO A 123 11.06 6.77 30.19
C PRO A 123 10.99 8.27 30.54
N ASP A 124 11.82 9.10 29.92
CA ASP A 124 11.89 10.54 30.19
C ASP A 124 10.64 11.28 29.69
N ASP A 125 10.18 10.96 28.48
CA ASP A 125 8.97 11.56 27.90
C ASP A 125 7.72 11.19 28.71
N ARG A 126 7.65 9.96 29.21
CA ARG A 126 6.57 9.50 30.10
C ARG A 126 6.55 10.26 31.42
N ARG A 127 7.72 10.41 32.06
CA ARG A 127 7.85 11.18 33.29
C ARG A 127 7.48 12.64 33.08
N ALA A 128 7.83 13.23 31.94
CA ALA A 128 7.43 14.59 31.61
C ALA A 128 5.90 14.70 31.51
N LEU A 129 5.23 13.76 30.84
CA LEU A 129 3.77 13.75 30.69
C LEU A 129 3.04 13.54 32.03
N GLU A 130 3.54 12.63 32.86
CA GLU A 130 3.04 12.37 34.22
C GLU A 130 3.25 13.58 35.14
N ASN A 131 4.41 14.23 35.07
CA ASN A 131 4.70 15.42 35.85
C ASN A 131 3.72 16.55 35.50
N LYS A 132 3.46 16.80 34.21
CA LYS A 132 2.47 17.80 33.78
C LYS A 132 1.07 17.52 34.35
N LEU A 133 0.68 16.24 34.37
CA LEU A 133 -0.60 15.80 34.92
C LEU A 133 -0.69 16.09 36.42
N ASN A 134 0.32 15.67 37.19
CA ASN A 134 0.32 15.80 38.64
C ASN A 134 0.58 17.25 39.12
N SER A 135 1.29 18.08 38.33
CA SER A 135 1.64 19.47 38.68
C SER A 135 0.63 20.52 38.17
N ALA A 136 -0.43 20.11 37.49
CA ALA A 136 -1.41 21.04 36.93
C ALA A 136 -2.12 21.86 38.02
N ARG A 137 -2.22 23.18 37.78
CA ARG A 137 -2.80 24.13 38.75
C ARG A 137 -4.31 23.97 38.91
N PHE A 138 -5.02 23.74 37.81
CA PHE A 138 -6.47 23.53 37.82
C PHE A 138 -6.75 22.07 37.46
N ARG A 139 -7.45 21.38 38.36
CA ARG A 139 -7.71 19.94 38.27
C ARG A 139 -9.11 19.60 38.78
N GLY A 140 -9.74 18.62 38.14
CA GLY A 140 -11.04 18.09 38.55
C GLY A 140 -11.21 16.62 38.20
N ALA A 141 -12.08 15.94 38.94
CA ALA A 141 -12.48 14.56 38.72
C ALA A 141 -13.93 14.51 38.22
N MET A 142 -14.14 13.86 37.08
CA MET A 142 -15.45 13.61 36.50
C MET A 142 -15.91 12.19 36.85
N LEU A 143 -17.09 12.11 37.46
CA LEU A 143 -17.75 10.88 37.90
C LEU A 143 -19.18 10.82 37.36
N GLY A 144 -19.65 9.62 37.04
CA GLY A 144 -20.99 9.33 36.51
C GLY A 144 -20.92 8.38 35.32
N VAL A 145 -22.06 8.17 34.68
CA VAL A 145 -22.18 7.27 33.52
C VAL A 145 -22.41 8.11 32.25
N PRO A 146 -21.65 7.92 31.16
CA PRO A 146 -21.95 8.54 29.88
C PRO A 146 -23.27 7.98 29.34
N THR A 147 -24.12 8.82 28.78
CA THR A 147 -25.39 8.39 28.17
C THR A 147 -25.24 8.27 26.66
N LEU A 148 -25.68 7.15 26.09
CA LEU A 148 -25.59 6.92 24.65
C LEU A 148 -26.71 7.70 23.93
N PRO A 149 -26.50 8.15 22.69
CA PRO A 149 -27.60 8.66 21.86
C PRO A 149 -28.54 7.51 21.46
N GLU A 150 -29.86 7.69 21.58
CA GLU A 150 -30.85 6.74 21.06
C GLU A 150 -30.66 6.57 19.55
N GLY A 151 -30.57 5.33 19.07
CA GLY A 151 -30.40 5.03 17.65
C GLY A 151 -31.64 4.41 17.03
N GLN A 152 -32.19 5.01 15.96
CA GLN A 152 -32.89 4.28 14.88
C GLN A 152 -33.21 5.08 13.58
N GLY A 153 -32.61 6.24 13.33
CA GLY A 153 -32.78 6.98 12.06
C GLY A 153 -31.50 7.13 11.24
N GLU A 154 -31.56 6.91 9.92
CA GLU A 154 -30.46 7.25 8.98
C GLU A 154 -30.07 8.74 9.01
N SER A 155 -30.93 9.60 9.56
CA SER A 155 -30.74 11.05 9.70
C SER A 155 -29.88 11.48 10.90
N ASP A 156 -29.58 10.59 11.87
CA ASP A 156 -28.84 10.94 13.09
C ASP A 156 -27.32 10.73 13.01
N LYS A 157 -26.79 10.46 11.80
CA LYS A 157 -25.35 10.29 11.56
C LYS A 157 -24.50 11.50 11.99
N GLU A 158 -25.10 12.69 12.19
CA GLU A 158 -24.41 13.93 12.56
C GLU A 158 -24.33 14.19 14.07
N ASN A 159 -25.16 13.56 14.90
CA ASN A 159 -25.24 13.81 16.35
C ASN A 159 -24.35 12.87 17.18
N PHE A 160 -23.05 12.87 16.86
CA PHE A 160 -22.12 11.93 17.48
C PHE A 160 -21.33 12.49 18.67
N GLN A 161 -21.19 11.70 19.73
CA GLN A 161 -20.33 11.94 20.89
C GLN A 161 -18.90 11.45 20.61
N SER A 162 -18.07 12.28 19.97
CA SER A 162 -16.65 11.95 19.74
C SER A 162 -15.69 12.86 20.49
N ILE A 163 -14.50 12.30 20.75
CA ILE A 163 -13.34 13.07 21.21
C ILE A 163 -12.95 14.18 20.21
N ASP A 164 -13.29 14.04 18.91
CA ASP A 164 -13.03 15.06 17.90
C ASP A 164 -13.74 16.38 18.24
N ARG A 165 -14.98 16.31 18.75
CA ARG A 165 -15.72 17.52 19.19
C ARG A 165 -15.05 18.20 20.37
N LEU A 166 -14.57 17.41 21.34
CA LEU A 166 -13.83 17.93 22.49
C LEU A 166 -12.56 18.65 22.02
N VAL A 167 -11.76 17.98 21.19
CA VAL A 167 -10.51 18.52 20.66
C VAL A 167 -10.74 19.80 19.85
N ARG A 168 -11.69 19.81 18.91
CA ARG A 168 -12.01 20.99 18.09
C ARG A 168 -12.48 22.17 18.93
N THR A 169 -13.31 21.92 19.95
CA THR A 169 -13.76 22.96 20.89
C THR A 169 -12.57 23.59 21.59
N MET A 170 -11.63 22.77 22.07
CA MET A 170 -10.44 23.25 22.76
C MET A 170 -9.46 23.98 21.83
N GLN A 171 -9.27 23.50 20.60
CA GLN A 171 -8.36 24.09 19.61
C GLN A 171 -8.85 25.44 19.05
N SER A 172 -10.17 25.63 18.90
CA SER A 172 -10.75 26.85 18.32
C SER A 172 -10.50 28.15 19.12
N SER A 173 -9.94 28.03 20.33
CA SER A 173 -9.80 29.12 21.30
C SER A 173 -8.36 29.40 21.72
N ILE A 174 -7.37 28.79 21.06
CA ILE A 174 -5.94 29.00 21.36
C ILE A 174 -5.51 30.35 20.79
N ASP A 175 -5.21 31.30 21.66
CA ASP A 175 -4.57 32.56 21.27
C ASP A 175 -3.12 32.27 20.86
N PRO A 176 -2.72 32.54 19.59
CA PRO A 176 -1.36 32.26 19.12
C PRO A 176 -0.27 33.06 19.84
N ASN A 177 -0.63 34.09 20.61
CA ASN A 177 0.31 34.91 21.39
C ASN A 177 0.30 34.62 22.90
N ALA A 178 -0.56 33.72 23.39
CA ALA A 178 -0.60 33.33 24.79
C ALA A 178 0.40 32.20 25.09
N PRO A 179 0.94 32.11 26.33
CA PRO A 179 1.75 30.95 26.73
C PRO A 179 0.96 29.66 26.51
N ALA A 180 1.67 28.61 26.06
CA ALA A 180 1.09 27.36 25.55
C ALA A 180 -0.11 26.89 26.38
N ASP A 181 -1.32 27.03 25.83
CA ASP A 181 -2.56 26.61 26.48
C ASP A 181 -2.59 25.07 26.52
N HIS A 182 -2.07 24.51 27.62
CA HIS A 182 -1.93 23.08 27.83
C HIS A 182 -3.09 22.53 28.65
N TRP A 183 -3.65 21.41 28.18
CA TRP A 183 -4.72 20.69 28.86
C TRP A 183 -4.59 19.19 28.68
N GLN A 184 -5.08 18.42 29.66
CA GLN A 184 -5.13 16.96 29.55
C GLN A 184 -6.49 16.43 29.99
N PHE A 185 -6.96 15.41 29.27
CA PHE A 185 -8.13 14.61 29.59
C PHE A 185 -7.64 13.18 29.80
N THR A 186 -7.69 12.68 31.03
CA THR A 186 -7.12 11.38 31.41
C THR A 186 -8.19 10.47 31.99
N VAL A 187 -8.47 9.35 31.34
CA VAL A 187 -9.35 8.30 31.88
C VAL A 187 -8.49 7.24 32.56
N ILE A 188 -8.75 7.02 33.84
CA ILE A 188 -8.16 5.94 34.64
C ILE A 188 -9.26 4.94 34.93
N SER A 189 -9.06 3.68 34.54
CA SER A 189 -10.05 2.63 34.81
C SER A 189 -9.42 1.33 35.27
N GLN A 190 -10.10 0.63 36.17
CA GLN A 190 -9.65 -0.66 36.70
C GLN A 190 -10.73 -1.73 36.44
N PRO A 191 -10.39 -2.88 35.84
CA PRO A 191 -11.34 -3.97 35.67
C PRO A 191 -11.77 -4.53 37.04
N LEU A 192 -13.06 -4.78 37.20
CA LEU A 192 -13.61 -5.39 38.41
C LEU A 192 -13.49 -6.90 38.36
N THR A 193 -13.24 -7.51 39.52
CA THR A 193 -13.36 -8.97 39.67
C THR A 193 -14.82 -9.40 39.58
N GLU A 194 -15.04 -10.63 39.12
CA GLU A 194 -16.38 -11.21 38.98
C GLU A 194 -17.14 -11.17 40.32
N GLU A 195 -16.45 -11.45 41.43
CA GLU A 195 -17.00 -11.36 42.78
C GLU A 195 -17.54 -9.96 43.11
N VAL A 196 -16.76 -8.91 42.84
CA VAL A 196 -17.18 -7.53 43.12
C VAL A 196 -18.32 -7.11 42.19
N ALA A 197 -18.28 -7.52 40.92
CA ALA A 197 -19.33 -7.25 39.95
C ALA A 197 -20.68 -7.85 40.37
N HIS A 198 -20.70 -9.12 40.79
CA HIS A 198 -21.90 -9.78 41.32
C HIS A 198 -22.39 -9.12 42.62
N GLN A 199 -21.49 -8.71 43.52
CA GLN A 199 -21.89 -7.99 44.73
C GLN A 199 -22.63 -6.67 44.42
N GLN A 200 -22.21 -5.93 43.38
CA GLN A 200 -22.93 -4.72 42.96
C GLN A 200 -24.32 -5.04 42.40
N LEU A 201 -24.43 -6.12 41.61
CA LEU A 201 -25.69 -6.58 41.06
C LEU A 201 -26.67 -7.03 42.16
N ASP A 202 -26.20 -7.83 43.12
CA ASP A 202 -27.00 -8.28 44.27
C ASP A 202 -27.48 -7.10 45.12
N MET A 203 -26.63 -6.08 45.31
CA MET A 203 -27.02 -4.86 46.00
C MET A 203 -28.09 -4.08 45.25
N ALA A 204 -28.04 -4.05 43.91
CA ALA A 204 -29.07 -3.43 43.08
C ALA A 204 -30.41 -4.19 43.18
N TYR A 205 -30.40 -5.53 43.18
CA TYR A 205 -31.60 -6.34 43.43
C TYR A 205 -32.20 -6.09 44.80
N LYS A 206 -31.36 -5.99 45.83
CA LYS A 206 -31.80 -5.67 47.19
C LYS A 206 -32.45 -4.29 47.25
N LEU A 207 -31.83 -3.28 46.63
CA LEU A 207 -32.36 -1.91 46.59
C LEU A 207 -33.69 -1.82 45.83
N SER A 208 -33.82 -2.51 44.71
CA SER A 208 -35.10 -2.61 43.98
C SER A 208 -36.20 -3.17 44.88
N SER A 209 -35.90 -4.27 45.59
CA SER A 209 -36.85 -4.91 46.52
C SER A 209 -37.27 -3.97 47.66
N GLU A 210 -36.33 -3.22 48.24
CA GLU A 210 -36.61 -2.23 49.29
C GLU A 210 -37.47 -1.07 48.78
N LEU A 211 -37.21 -0.56 47.57
CA LEU A 211 -38.00 0.52 46.97
C LEU A 211 -39.39 0.06 46.53
N ALA A 212 -39.54 -1.20 46.10
CA ALA A 212 -40.83 -1.78 45.74
C ALA A 212 -41.80 -1.82 46.94
N LEU A 213 -41.28 -2.10 48.15
CA LEU A 213 -42.07 -2.05 49.40
C LEU A 213 -42.60 -0.64 49.70
N LEU A 214 -41.88 0.40 49.28
CA LEU A 214 -42.27 1.81 49.46
C LEU A 214 -43.14 2.35 48.33
N ALA A 215 -43.16 1.70 47.17
CA ALA A 215 -43.87 2.14 45.99
C ALA A 215 -45.40 2.02 46.15
N GLN A 216 -45.88 0.98 46.85
CA GLN A 216 -47.30 0.75 47.06
C GLN A 216 -47.54 0.11 48.43
N THR A 217 -48.33 0.78 49.27
CA THR A 217 -48.74 0.25 50.57
C THR A 217 -50.26 0.12 50.61
N ASN A 218 -50.72 -1.10 50.90
CA ASN A 218 -52.13 -1.40 51.11
C ASN A 218 -52.40 -1.42 52.61
N VAL A 219 -52.99 -0.34 53.13
CA VAL A 219 -53.42 -0.31 54.53
C VAL A 219 -54.86 -0.81 54.59
N GLN A 220 -55.01 -2.03 55.07
CA GLN A 220 -56.31 -2.62 55.35
C GLN A 220 -56.55 -2.62 56.85
N ALA A 221 -57.38 -1.69 57.32
CA ALA A 221 -57.87 -1.69 58.69
C ALA A 221 -59.27 -2.32 58.68
N SER A 222 -59.34 -3.58 59.08
CA SER A 222 -60.61 -4.28 59.28
C SER A 222 -60.71 -4.73 60.73
N SER A 223 -61.60 -4.11 61.50
CA SER A 223 -62.05 -4.68 62.77
C SER A 223 -63.22 -5.60 62.49
N ASN A 224 -63.03 -6.90 62.68
CA ASN A 224 -64.09 -7.89 62.53
C ASN A 224 -64.31 -8.56 63.89
N THR A 225 -65.37 -8.18 64.59
CA THR A 225 -65.84 -8.89 65.78
C THR A 225 -67.06 -9.69 65.38
N ASN A 226 -66.88 -11.00 65.21
CA ASN A 226 -67.92 -11.94 64.84
C ASN A 226 -68.40 -12.69 66.08
N THR A 227 -69.70 -12.66 66.37
CA THR A 227 -70.32 -13.52 67.37
C THR A 227 -71.63 -14.09 66.84
N GLN A 228 -71.65 -15.42 66.74
CA GLN A 228 -72.72 -16.27 66.25
C GLN A 228 -73.86 -16.36 67.28
N ASN A 229 -75.11 -16.34 66.83
CA ASN A 229 -76.27 -16.64 67.67
C ASN A 229 -76.91 -17.96 67.24
N GLY A 230 -76.86 -18.93 68.15
CA GLY A 230 -77.63 -20.18 68.08
C GLY A 230 -78.68 -20.18 69.18
N SER A 231 -79.89 -20.65 68.85
CA SER A 231 -80.94 -20.94 69.82
C SER A 231 -81.01 -22.43 70.07
N SER A 232 -80.79 -22.88 71.30
CA SER A 232 -81.06 -24.25 71.73
C SER A 232 -81.90 -24.23 73.00
N GLU A 233 -83.14 -24.65 72.90
CA GLU A 233 -84.07 -24.83 74.01
C GLU A 233 -84.37 -26.33 74.09
N GLY A 234 -83.99 -26.97 75.20
CA GLY A 234 -84.11 -28.40 75.39
C GLY A 234 -84.29 -28.73 76.86
N ASP A 235 -85.52 -29.03 77.25
CA ASP A 235 -85.88 -29.57 78.56
C ASP A 235 -85.92 -31.10 78.40
N SER A 236 -85.04 -31.84 79.07
CA SER A 236 -85.05 -33.30 79.01
C SER A 236 -84.76 -33.92 80.37
N SER A 237 -85.73 -34.67 80.88
CA SER A 237 -85.60 -35.55 82.04
C SER A 237 -86.03 -36.94 81.60
N THR A 238 -85.11 -37.90 81.53
CA THR A 238 -85.45 -39.28 81.17
C THR A 238 -84.37 -40.27 81.64
N LYS A 239 -84.79 -41.36 82.29
CA LYS A 239 -83.97 -42.49 82.74
C LYS A 239 -83.93 -43.58 81.65
N GLY A 240 -82.74 -43.88 81.10
CA GLY A 240 -82.39 -45.08 80.28
C GLY A 240 -82.98 -45.10 78.86
N THR A 241 -82.42 -45.68 77.81
CA THR A 241 -81.26 -46.54 77.49
C THR A 241 -80.98 -46.34 75.97
N ASN A 242 -79.74 -46.03 75.54
CA ASN A 242 -79.35 -45.48 74.22
C ASN A 242 -79.44 -46.46 73.01
N LYS A 243 -79.42 -45.95 71.75
CA LYS A 243 -80.52 -46.03 70.74
C LYS A 243 -80.40 -44.99 69.55
N SER A 244 -79.27 -44.69 68.86
CA SER A 244 -79.15 -43.52 67.93
C SER A 244 -79.01 -43.80 66.40
N SER A 245 -79.56 -42.86 65.60
CA SER A 245 -79.31 -42.66 64.15
C SER A 245 -79.58 -41.22 63.72
N ALA A 246 -78.80 -40.68 62.77
CA ALA A 246 -78.81 -39.26 62.42
C ALA A 246 -78.86 -39.01 60.89
N HIS A 247 -79.78 -38.14 60.49
CA HIS A 247 -80.03 -37.67 59.11
C HIS A 247 -79.90 -36.14 59.05
N THR A 248 -79.15 -35.60 58.08
CA THR A 248 -79.00 -34.14 57.86
C THR A 248 -79.11 -33.76 56.38
N THR A 249 -80.06 -32.87 56.05
CA THR A 249 -80.23 -32.22 54.74
C THR A 249 -80.08 -30.70 54.87
N GLY A 250 -79.32 -30.06 53.98
CA GLY A 250 -79.16 -28.59 53.95
C GLY A 250 -79.27 -28.00 52.54
N SER A 251 -79.92 -26.83 52.43
CA SER A 251 -80.08 -26.05 51.20
C SER A 251 -79.53 -24.63 51.38
N ASN A 252 -78.76 -24.10 50.42
CA ASN A 252 -78.25 -22.73 50.48
C ASN A 252 -78.57 -21.96 49.18
N THR A 253 -78.98 -20.69 49.32
CA THR A 253 -79.30 -19.77 48.21
C THR A 253 -78.61 -18.43 48.44
N ASN A 254 -77.76 -18.00 47.51
CA ASN A 254 -77.06 -16.71 47.58
C ASN A 254 -77.60 -15.73 46.53
N GLN A 255 -77.84 -14.49 46.97
CA GLN A 255 -78.19 -13.35 46.12
C GLN A 255 -77.25 -12.19 46.46
N SER A 256 -76.48 -11.71 45.49
CA SER A 256 -75.60 -10.55 45.66
C SER A 256 -76.01 -9.43 44.69
N SER A 257 -76.24 -8.25 45.25
CA SER A 257 -76.50 -7.01 44.51
C SER A 257 -75.41 -6.01 44.84
N GLY A 258 -74.62 -5.59 43.85
CA GLY A 258 -73.57 -4.59 44.03
C GLY A 258 -73.92 -3.29 43.31
N THR A 259 -73.84 -2.17 44.03
CA THR A 259 -73.86 -0.81 43.45
C THR A 259 -72.51 -0.17 43.66
N SER A 260 -71.84 0.25 42.58
CA SER A 260 -70.60 1.02 42.63
C SER A 260 -70.85 2.45 42.18
N GLU A 261 -70.52 3.43 43.01
CA GLU A 261 -70.47 4.85 42.63
C GLU A 261 -69.01 5.30 42.52
N GLY A 262 -68.63 5.79 41.34
CA GLY A 262 -67.32 6.38 41.09
C GLY A 262 -67.43 7.89 40.89
N ALA A 263 -66.69 8.67 41.67
CA ALA A 263 -66.57 10.11 41.50
C ALA A 263 -65.11 10.48 41.25
N SER A 264 -64.83 11.05 40.07
CA SER A 264 -63.52 11.60 39.71
C SER A 264 -63.58 13.13 39.70
N LYS A 265 -62.63 13.75 40.40
CA LYS A 265 -62.41 15.21 40.40
C LYS A 265 -61.06 15.49 39.74
N SER A 266 -61.06 16.16 38.59
CA SER A 266 -59.87 16.76 38.00
C SER A 266 -59.94 18.28 38.15
N SER A 267 -58.93 18.88 38.78
CA SER A 267 -58.80 20.32 38.90
C SER A 267 -57.64 20.80 38.05
N ASN A 268 -57.93 21.53 36.97
CA ASN A 268 -56.97 22.42 36.34
C ASN A 268 -57.46 23.86 36.52
N THR A 269 -56.50 24.79 36.58
CA THR A 269 -56.68 26.21 36.87
C THR A 269 -57.40 26.93 35.73
N SER A 270 -58.69 26.64 35.53
CA SER A 270 -59.70 27.55 34.99
C SER A 270 -61.10 26.94 34.84
N ASP A 271 -61.31 25.62 34.95
CA ASP A 271 -62.66 25.04 35.02
C ASP A 271 -62.67 23.65 35.67
N SER A 272 -63.63 23.40 36.57
CA SER A 272 -63.82 22.12 37.24
C SER A 272 -64.98 21.34 36.63
N SER A 273 -64.71 20.23 35.93
CA SER A 273 -65.73 19.26 35.57
C SER A 273 -65.75 18.11 36.57
N ARG A 274 -66.96 17.71 36.98
CA ARG A 274 -67.21 16.60 37.90
C ARG A 274 -68.04 15.57 37.15
N SER A 275 -67.47 14.39 36.90
CA SER A 275 -68.20 13.27 36.29
C SER A 275 -68.46 12.20 37.35
N THR A 276 -69.69 11.73 37.43
CA THR A 276 -70.12 10.64 38.30
C THR A 276 -70.67 9.52 37.42
N ASN A 277 -70.18 8.29 37.62
CA ASN A 277 -70.72 7.11 36.93
C ASN A 277 -71.21 6.08 37.94
N THR A 278 -72.33 5.42 37.63
CA THR A 278 -72.95 4.42 38.51
C THR A 278 -73.22 3.15 37.72
N GLY A 279 -72.84 2.00 38.28
CA GLY A 279 -73.03 0.68 37.68
C GLY A 279 -73.65 -0.28 38.69
N ARG A 280 -74.55 -1.15 38.24
CA ARG A 280 -75.23 -2.17 39.06
C ARG A 280 -75.07 -3.55 38.45
N SER A 281 -74.73 -4.55 39.27
CA SER A 281 -74.69 -5.97 38.87
C SER A 281 -75.42 -6.85 39.90
N ASP A 282 -76.10 -7.88 39.41
CA ASP A 282 -76.88 -8.84 40.21
C ASP A 282 -76.55 -10.29 39.76
N SER A 283 -76.32 -11.20 40.71
CA SER A 283 -76.10 -12.65 40.42
C SER A 283 -76.75 -13.57 41.47
N LYS A 284 -77.18 -14.78 41.06
CA LYS A 284 -77.85 -15.80 41.92
C LYS A 284 -77.37 -17.23 41.63
N GLY A 285 -77.21 -18.07 42.68
CA GLY A 285 -76.92 -19.51 42.60
C GLY A 285 -77.35 -20.32 43.85
N SER A 286 -77.60 -21.64 43.71
CA SER A 286 -78.13 -22.54 44.76
C SER A 286 -77.63 -24.00 44.68
N GLY A 287 -77.52 -24.73 45.82
CA GLY A 287 -77.18 -26.18 45.90
C GLY A 287 -77.56 -26.89 47.23
N THR A 288 -77.60 -28.25 47.25
CA THR A 288 -78.08 -29.14 48.36
C THR A 288 -77.25 -30.44 48.56
N ASN A 289 -77.15 -30.99 49.80
CA ASN A 289 -76.50 -32.29 50.17
C ASN A 289 -77.21 -33.06 51.34
N GLU A 290 -77.09 -34.40 51.43
CA GLU A 290 -77.77 -35.34 52.38
C GLU A 290 -76.94 -36.62 52.77
N SER A 291 -77.01 -37.14 54.02
CA SER A 291 -76.37 -38.43 54.48
C SER A 291 -76.98 -39.06 55.78
N ASP A 292 -76.92 -40.40 55.97
CA ASP A 292 -77.61 -41.17 57.06
C ASP A 292 -76.83 -42.40 57.64
N THR A 293 -76.82 -42.66 58.97
CA THR A 293 -76.21 -43.86 59.66
C THR A 293 -76.86 -44.26 61.02
N HIS A 294 -76.84 -45.56 61.43
CA HIS A 294 -77.51 -46.14 62.64
C HIS A 294 -76.63 -47.08 63.53
N THR A 295 -76.63 -46.95 64.89
CA THR A 295 -76.13 -47.99 65.86
C THR A 295 -76.64 -47.81 67.31
N LEU A 296 -76.82 -48.91 68.10
CA LEU A 296 -77.73 -48.99 69.26
C LEU A 296 -77.08 -49.68 70.53
N GLY A 297 -77.14 -49.11 71.75
CA GLY A 297 -76.70 -49.72 73.04
C GLY A 297 -76.68 -48.75 74.27
N SER A 298 -76.79 -49.21 75.54
CA SER A 298 -77.32 -48.39 76.68
C SER A 298 -76.73 -48.47 78.12
N SER A 299 -76.70 -47.33 78.86
CA SER A 299 -76.64 -47.21 80.36
C SER A 299 -76.99 -45.78 80.89
N THR A 300 -77.30 -45.61 82.20
CA THR A 300 -77.96 -44.45 82.86
C THR A 300 -77.11 -43.59 83.83
N SER A 301 -77.21 -42.24 83.77
CA SER A 301 -76.81 -41.28 84.81
C SER A 301 -77.67 -40.00 84.81
N THR A 302 -77.97 -39.43 85.98
CA THR A 302 -78.88 -38.27 86.19
C THR A 302 -78.13 -36.95 86.41
N THR A 303 -78.54 -35.87 85.73
CA THR A 303 -78.11 -34.49 86.03
C THR A 303 -79.23 -33.51 85.65
N GLU A 304 -79.60 -32.61 86.57
CA GLU A 304 -80.59 -31.54 86.38
C GLU A 304 -79.86 -30.22 86.16
N ASN A 305 -80.16 -29.50 85.07
CA ASN A 305 -79.65 -28.15 84.87
C ASN A 305 -80.69 -27.31 84.11
N LYS A 306 -81.10 -26.17 84.68
CA LYS A 306 -81.99 -25.19 84.05
C LYS A 306 -81.27 -23.85 83.93
N GLY A 307 -81.06 -23.41 82.70
CA GLY A 307 -80.56 -22.08 82.39
C GLY A 307 -81.27 -21.52 81.17
N LYS A 308 -81.84 -20.31 81.31
CA LYS A 308 -82.29 -19.49 80.19
C LYS A 308 -81.32 -18.33 80.04
N SER A 309 -80.68 -18.22 78.88
CA SER A 309 -79.90 -17.05 78.49
C SER A 309 -80.37 -16.54 77.13
N TRP A 310 -80.60 -15.23 77.06
CA TRP A 310 -81.00 -14.52 75.86
C TRP A 310 -79.96 -13.42 75.63
N SER A 311 -79.32 -13.41 74.45
CA SER A 311 -78.35 -12.39 74.08
C SER A 311 -78.60 -11.93 72.64
N GLN A 312 -78.83 -10.63 72.47
CA GLN A 312 -78.98 -9.96 71.19
C GLN A 312 -77.95 -8.84 71.10
N SER A 313 -77.20 -8.76 70.00
CA SER A 313 -76.42 -7.56 69.66
C SER A 313 -76.35 -7.35 68.15
N ASP A 314 -76.44 -6.08 67.77
CA ASP A 314 -76.43 -5.56 66.40
C ASP A 314 -75.00 -5.14 66.00
N GLY A 315 -74.65 -5.24 64.71
CA GLY A 315 -73.28 -5.01 64.24
C GLY A 315 -73.22 -4.30 62.89
N LYS A 316 -72.47 -3.20 62.81
CA LYS A 316 -72.11 -2.52 61.56
C LYS A 316 -70.69 -2.88 61.16
N THR A 317 -70.51 -3.30 59.92
CA THR A 317 -69.19 -3.47 59.31
C THR A 317 -68.69 -2.13 58.78
N PHE A 318 -67.49 -1.73 59.20
CA PHE A 318 -66.78 -0.59 58.63
C PHE A 318 -65.41 -1.06 58.17
N GLY A 319 -65.24 -1.16 56.86
CA GLY A 319 -63.95 -1.45 56.23
C GLY A 319 -63.53 -0.25 55.39
N ILE A 320 -62.35 0.29 55.68
CA ILE A 320 -61.66 1.21 54.77
C ILE A 320 -60.45 0.48 54.23
N THR A 321 -60.39 0.35 52.91
CA THR A 321 -59.16 0.03 52.18
C THR A 321 -58.63 1.32 51.59
N GLN A 322 -57.47 1.77 52.06
CA GLN A 322 -56.79 2.92 51.48
C GLN A 322 -55.50 2.43 50.82
N GLU A 323 -55.44 2.61 49.50
CA GLU A 323 -54.23 2.38 48.72
C GLU A 323 -53.44 3.69 48.66
N VAL A 324 -52.21 3.67 49.14
CA VAL A 324 -51.30 4.82 49.06
C VAL A 324 -50.10 4.43 48.20
N ALA A 325 -49.99 5.09 47.05
CA ALA A 325 -48.91 4.91 46.09
C ALA A 325 -47.91 6.06 46.14
N ASN A 326 -46.64 5.77 46.39
CA ASN A 326 -45.57 6.76 46.33
C ASN A 326 -44.97 6.80 44.91
N LYS A 327 -45.43 7.77 44.10
CA LYS A 327 -44.98 7.93 42.71
C LYS A 327 -43.46 8.09 42.56
N LYS A 328 -42.79 8.69 43.56
CA LYS A 328 -41.33 8.89 43.54
C LYS A 328 -40.59 7.58 43.78
N ALA A 329 -41.02 6.76 44.74
CA ALA A 329 -40.47 5.44 44.98
C ALA A 329 -40.69 4.52 43.77
N ARG A 330 -41.88 4.57 43.16
CA ARG A 330 -42.21 3.81 41.94
C ARG A 330 -41.27 4.16 40.77
N HIS A 331 -41.10 5.44 40.45
CA HIS A 331 -40.20 5.87 39.38
C HIS A 331 -38.73 5.46 39.63
N LEU A 332 -38.29 5.48 40.89
CA LEU A 332 -36.94 5.02 41.25
C LEU A 332 -36.78 3.50 41.10
N ALA A 333 -37.79 2.72 41.47
CA ALA A 333 -37.82 1.28 41.27
C ALA A 333 -37.82 0.94 39.76
N GLU A 334 -38.68 1.60 38.97
CA GLU A 334 -38.74 1.47 37.50
C GLU A 334 -37.35 1.73 36.87
N TYR A 335 -36.66 2.81 37.26
CA TYR A 335 -35.30 3.08 36.77
C TYR A 335 -34.30 1.97 37.13
N ILE A 336 -34.37 1.41 38.34
CA ILE A 336 -33.44 0.35 38.75
C ILE A 336 -33.71 -0.93 37.94
N ASP A 337 -34.97 -1.30 37.77
CA ASP A 337 -35.39 -2.52 37.09
C ASP A 337 -35.18 -2.44 35.57
N GLU A 338 -35.50 -1.30 34.94
CA GLU A 338 -35.43 -1.14 33.49
C GLU A 338 -34.06 -0.67 33.00
N THR A 339 -33.28 0.04 33.82
CA THR A 339 -31.99 0.64 33.39
C THR A 339 -30.79 0.10 34.17
N LEU A 340 -30.76 0.20 35.50
CA LEU A 340 -29.56 -0.12 36.29
C LEU A 340 -29.23 -1.62 36.27
N ILE A 341 -30.21 -2.48 36.55
CA ILE A 341 -30.02 -3.94 36.61
C ILE A 341 -29.62 -4.50 35.24
N PRO A 342 -30.33 -4.21 34.12
CA PRO A 342 -29.94 -4.72 32.80
C PRO A 342 -28.52 -4.26 32.39
N ARG A 343 -28.16 -3.02 32.73
CA ARG A 343 -26.81 -2.49 32.51
C ARG A 343 -25.75 -3.24 33.31
N LEU A 344 -25.99 -3.49 34.60
CA LEU A 344 -25.07 -4.26 35.45
C LEU A 344 -24.97 -5.72 34.98
N GLN A 345 -26.07 -6.36 34.59
CA GLN A 345 -26.06 -7.71 34.00
C GLN A 345 -25.21 -7.77 32.72
N LYS A 346 -25.36 -6.79 31.82
CA LYS A 346 -24.52 -6.65 30.63
C LYS A 346 -23.05 -6.48 31.00
N GLY A 347 -22.78 -5.68 32.03
CA GLY A 347 -21.44 -5.48 32.57
C GLY A 347 -20.84 -6.75 33.20
N VAL A 348 -21.62 -7.54 33.93
CA VAL A 348 -21.17 -8.83 34.47
C VAL A 348 -20.78 -9.78 33.33
N ALA A 349 -21.56 -9.81 32.26
CA ALA A 349 -21.29 -10.68 31.12
C ALA A 349 -20.10 -10.22 30.25
N LYS A 350 -19.90 -8.91 30.07
CA LYS A 350 -18.88 -8.34 29.16
C LYS A 350 -17.69 -7.68 29.88
N GLY A 351 -17.71 -7.54 31.19
CA GLY A 351 -16.73 -6.80 31.98
C GLY A 351 -17.24 -5.45 32.49
N LEU A 352 -17.06 -5.22 33.80
CA LEU A 352 -17.27 -3.94 34.47
C LEU A 352 -15.93 -3.32 34.88
N PHE A 353 -15.89 -2.00 34.89
CA PHE A 353 -14.73 -1.20 35.23
C PHE A 353 -15.10 -0.17 36.29
N SER A 354 -14.18 0.11 37.22
CA SER A 354 -14.22 1.32 38.04
C SER A 354 -13.39 2.39 37.35
N GLY A 355 -14.02 3.43 36.82
CA GLY A 355 -13.40 4.50 36.06
C GLY A 355 -13.52 5.87 36.71
N VAL A 356 -12.52 6.73 36.49
CA VAL A 356 -12.57 8.17 36.78
C VAL A 356 -11.92 8.92 35.62
N VAL A 357 -12.43 10.10 35.30
CA VAL A 357 -11.81 10.97 34.30
C VAL A 357 -11.25 12.21 34.97
N TYR A 358 -9.96 12.45 34.85
CA TYR A 358 -9.29 13.65 35.31
C TYR A 358 -9.21 14.69 34.20
N LEU A 359 -9.57 15.91 34.54
CA LEU A 359 -9.47 17.09 33.69
C LEU A 359 -8.43 18.03 34.29
N THR A 360 -7.37 18.34 33.57
CA THR A 360 -6.31 19.23 34.04
C THR A 360 -6.00 20.32 33.03
N ALA A 361 -5.68 21.53 33.51
CA ALA A 361 -5.20 22.62 32.68
C ALA A 361 -4.33 23.60 33.49
N GLU A 362 -3.49 24.36 32.81
CA GLU A 362 -2.64 25.39 33.43
C GLU A 362 -3.43 26.67 33.78
N ASN A 363 -4.43 26.99 32.95
CA ASN A 363 -5.23 28.22 33.03
C ASN A 363 -6.68 27.92 33.43
N ASN A 364 -7.28 28.78 34.27
CA ASN A 364 -8.68 28.61 34.71
C ASN A 364 -9.67 28.67 33.54
N SER A 365 -9.44 29.56 32.57
CA SER A 365 -10.29 29.68 31.37
C SER A 365 -10.32 28.37 30.58
N THR A 366 -9.14 27.81 30.31
CA THR A 366 -8.94 26.53 29.62
C THR A 366 -9.55 25.38 30.40
N TYR A 367 -9.41 25.38 31.74
CA TYR A 367 -10.04 24.41 32.62
C TYR A 367 -11.57 24.46 32.56
N GLN A 368 -12.18 25.64 32.67
CA GLN A 368 -13.65 25.78 32.61
C GLN A 368 -14.20 25.37 31.24
N ARG A 369 -13.47 25.69 30.15
CA ARG A 369 -13.83 25.21 28.80
C ARG A 369 -13.75 23.70 28.71
N LEU A 370 -12.66 23.09 29.17
CA LEU A 370 -12.48 21.64 29.16
C LEU A 370 -13.58 20.94 29.97
N LYS A 371 -13.88 21.44 31.17
CA LYS A 371 -14.94 20.97 32.06
C LYS A 371 -16.31 20.98 31.38
N ASN A 372 -16.68 22.10 30.77
CA ASN A 372 -17.98 22.25 30.11
C ASN A 372 -18.05 21.43 28.81
N ALA A 373 -16.98 21.44 28.01
CA ALA A 373 -16.91 20.71 26.75
C ALA A 373 -16.95 19.18 26.97
N ALA A 374 -16.20 18.66 27.94
CA ALA A 374 -16.24 17.23 28.29
C ALA A 374 -17.64 16.83 28.76
N THR A 375 -18.24 17.61 29.66
CA THR A 375 -19.59 17.34 30.18
C THR A 375 -20.65 17.37 29.06
N ALA A 376 -20.57 18.33 28.13
CA ALA A 376 -21.50 18.44 27.02
C ALA A 376 -21.30 17.34 25.96
N THR A 377 -20.06 16.90 25.74
CA THR A 377 -19.74 15.88 24.72
C THR A 377 -20.24 14.50 25.13
N PHE A 378 -20.15 14.14 26.40
CA PHE A 378 -20.44 12.78 26.88
C PHE A 378 -21.79 12.63 27.61
N ARG A 379 -22.58 13.71 27.75
CA ARG A 379 -23.98 13.66 28.18
C ARG A 379 -24.88 13.65 26.95
N GLY A 380 -25.48 12.50 26.66
CA GLY A 380 -26.50 12.29 25.62
C GLY A 380 -27.92 12.67 26.05
N SER A 381 -28.89 12.28 25.24
CA SER A 381 -30.32 12.59 25.40
C SER A 381 -31.05 11.69 26.39
N GLU A 382 -30.51 10.52 26.74
CA GLU A 382 -31.13 9.59 27.68
C GLU A 382 -31.20 10.15 29.11
N ILE A 383 -32.31 9.85 29.79
CA ILE A 383 -32.55 10.24 31.17
C ILE A 383 -31.70 9.36 32.09
N SER A 384 -30.63 9.91 32.66
CA SER A 384 -29.80 9.25 33.67
C SER A 384 -29.94 9.92 35.04
N LEU A 385 -30.15 9.11 36.08
CA LEU A 385 -30.16 9.56 37.49
C LEU A 385 -28.74 9.72 38.08
N SER A 386 -27.71 9.42 37.28
CA SER A 386 -26.29 9.54 37.59
C SER A 386 -25.51 10.20 36.44
N PRO A 387 -25.83 11.46 36.06
CA PRO A 387 -25.17 12.14 34.95
C PRO A 387 -23.70 12.41 35.27
N LEU A 388 -22.85 12.49 34.23
CA LEU A 388 -21.44 12.83 34.38
C LEU A 388 -21.25 14.21 35.02
N THR A 389 -20.71 14.28 36.23
CA THR A 389 -20.48 15.53 36.97
C THR A 389 -19.00 15.70 37.25
N VAL A 390 -18.49 16.93 37.11
CA VAL A 390 -17.09 17.27 37.40
C VAL A 390 -17.01 17.97 38.74
N GLN A 391 -16.21 17.42 39.64
CA GLN A 391 -15.88 18.00 40.94
C GLN A 391 -14.45 18.54 40.92
N ASP A 392 -14.27 19.78 41.36
CA ASP A 392 -12.95 20.42 41.38
C ASP A 392 -12.13 19.86 42.55
N LEU A 393 -10.87 19.51 42.31
CA LEU A 393 -9.98 18.95 43.32
C LEU A 393 -9.19 20.07 44.04
N PRO A 394 -8.79 19.87 45.31
CA PRO A 394 -8.01 20.87 46.06
C PRO A 394 -6.72 21.23 45.34
N GLN A 395 -6.31 22.51 45.33
CA GLN A 395 -5.08 22.97 44.65
C GLN A 395 -3.78 22.68 45.42
N SER A 396 -3.87 22.26 46.69
CA SER A 396 -2.73 22.10 47.59
C SER A 396 -2.37 20.61 47.77
N GLY A 397 -1.09 20.25 47.60
CA GLY A 397 -0.54 18.91 47.88
C GLY A 397 -0.06 18.14 46.64
N SER A 398 1.04 17.41 46.80
CA SER A 398 1.53 16.40 45.84
C SER A 398 0.55 15.24 45.79
N CYS A 399 0.03 14.93 44.61
CA CYS A 399 -0.92 13.84 44.42
C CYS A 399 -0.64 13.06 43.15
N SER A 400 -1.03 11.79 43.14
CA SER A 400 -0.97 10.95 41.95
C SER A 400 -2.35 10.87 41.29
N LEU A 401 -2.51 11.51 40.13
CA LEU A 401 -3.74 11.44 39.31
C LEU A 401 -3.81 10.16 38.45
N LEU A 402 -2.98 9.16 38.76
CA LEU A 402 -3.04 7.83 38.14
C LEU A 402 -3.90 6.84 38.95
N ARG A 403 -4.45 7.26 40.10
CA ARG A 403 -5.29 6.44 41.00
C ARG A 403 -6.67 7.05 41.16
N HIS A 404 -7.63 6.29 41.67
CA HIS A 404 -8.96 6.81 42.02
C HIS A 404 -8.89 7.84 43.16
N PRO A 405 -9.74 8.88 43.14
CA PRO A 405 -9.75 9.88 44.20
C PRO A 405 -10.23 9.28 45.52
N SER A 406 -9.73 9.81 46.63
CA SER A 406 -10.14 9.47 47.98
C SER A 406 -11.26 10.38 48.48
N VAL A 407 -12.16 9.86 49.30
CA VAL A 407 -13.18 10.64 50.00
C VAL A 407 -12.67 10.99 51.40
N GLY A 408 -12.84 12.25 51.82
CA GLY A 408 -12.48 12.70 53.17
C GLY A 408 -13.19 11.88 54.27
N LEU A 409 -12.50 11.65 55.40
CA LEU A 409 -12.94 10.82 56.54
C LEU A 409 -14.30 11.22 57.16
N SER A 410 -14.85 12.38 56.81
CA SER A 410 -16.11 12.95 57.33
C SER A 410 -17.37 12.49 56.58
N VAL A 411 -17.27 11.85 55.41
CA VAL A 411 -18.42 11.52 54.56
C VAL A 411 -18.55 9.99 54.39
N ASN A 412 -19.48 9.37 55.14
CA ASN A 412 -19.79 7.95 55.01
C ASN A 412 -21.03 7.78 54.11
N ILE A 413 -20.82 7.40 52.86
CA ILE A 413 -21.91 7.13 51.91
C ILE A 413 -22.31 5.65 52.08
N SER A 414 -23.59 5.38 52.35
CA SER A 414 -24.12 4.01 52.38
C SER A 414 -23.77 3.26 51.07
N ALA A 415 -23.38 1.99 51.17
CA ALA A 415 -23.08 1.13 50.02
C ALA A 415 -24.25 1.09 49.01
N VAL A 416 -25.48 1.14 49.51
CA VAL A 416 -26.71 1.18 48.71
C VAL A 416 -26.81 2.48 47.89
N HIS A 417 -26.46 3.61 48.51
CA HIS A 417 -26.45 4.91 47.85
C HIS A 417 -25.34 5.02 46.79
N ALA A 418 -24.20 4.36 47.03
CA ALA A 418 -23.11 4.27 46.09
C ALA A 418 -23.52 3.52 44.81
N VAL A 419 -24.12 2.32 44.97
CA VAL A 419 -24.65 1.52 43.84
C VAL A 419 -25.68 2.29 43.04
N PHE A 420 -26.62 2.96 43.72
CA PHE A 420 -27.63 3.80 43.07
C PHE A 420 -27.01 4.92 42.22
N LYS A 421 -25.91 5.52 42.70
CA LYS A 421 -25.16 6.55 41.97
C LYS A 421 -24.12 6.00 40.99
N ASN A 422 -24.08 4.69 40.78
CA ASN A 422 -23.08 4.01 39.96
C ASN A 422 -21.66 4.28 40.43
N LEU A 423 -21.44 4.35 41.74
CA LEU A 423 -20.14 4.59 42.36
C LEU A 423 -19.67 3.33 43.09
N LEU A 424 -18.43 2.92 42.82
CA LEU A 424 -17.75 1.88 43.57
C LEU A 424 -16.91 2.52 44.69
N GLN A 425 -17.12 2.05 45.92
CA GLN A 425 -16.26 2.37 47.05
C GLN A 425 -15.33 1.19 47.33
N SER A 426 -14.03 1.44 47.33
CA SER A 426 -13.05 0.46 47.80
C SER A 426 -12.52 0.92 49.15
N ALA A 427 -12.89 0.19 50.21
CA ALA A 427 -12.36 0.37 51.55
C ALA A 427 -11.10 -0.49 51.68
N SER A 428 -9.92 0.14 51.74
CA SER A 428 -8.72 -0.58 52.13
C SER A 428 -8.81 -1.00 53.60
N THR A 429 -8.46 -2.24 53.93
CA THR A 429 -8.35 -2.73 55.30
C THR A 429 -7.25 -1.97 56.06
N GLY A 430 -7.59 -0.86 56.71
CA GLY A 430 -6.67 0.02 57.44
C GLY A 430 -7.22 1.45 57.60
N ARG A 431 -6.47 2.35 58.27
CA ARG A 431 -6.78 3.79 58.42
C ARG A 431 -6.64 4.60 57.11
N SER A 432 -6.58 3.94 55.96
CA SER A 432 -6.41 4.59 54.65
C SER A 432 -7.76 5.04 54.08
N PRO A 433 -7.77 6.15 53.32
CA PRO A 433 -9.01 6.78 52.87
C PRO A 433 -9.72 5.95 51.80
N THR A 434 -11.06 5.94 51.84
CA THR A 434 -11.92 5.21 50.90
C THR A 434 -11.81 5.82 49.50
N THR A 435 -11.45 5.03 48.49
CA THR A 435 -11.39 5.51 47.10
C THR A 435 -12.73 5.35 46.40
N ILE A 436 -13.06 6.27 45.49
CA ILE A 436 -14.32 6.25 44.74
C ILE A 436 -14.11 6.32 43.23
N GLY A 437 -14.89 5.54 42.48
CA GLY A 437 -14.88 5.54 41.02
C GLY A 437 -16.25 5.23 40.45
N SER A 438 -16.50 5.58 39.19
CA SER A 438 -17.75 5.27 38.50
C SER A 438 -17.73 3.85 37.95
N ILE A 439 -18.79 3.08 38.18
CA ILE A 439 -18.97 1.75 37.60
C ILE A 439 -19.36 1.96 36.14
N LEU A 440 -18.53 1.50 35.21
CA LEU A 440 -18.69 1.63 33.76
C LEU A 440 -18.67 0.25 33.10
N THR A 441 -19.52 0.07 32.10
CA THR A 441 -19.40 -1.07 31.18
C THR A 441 -18.27 -0.84 30.19
N ALA A 442 -17.77 -1.91 29.55
CA ALA A 442 -16.73 -1.80 28.52
C ALA A 442 -17.09 -0.83 27.37
N GLU A 443 -18.37 -0.80 26.94
CA GLU A 443 -18.85 0.06 25.85
C GLU A 443 -18.93 1.54 26.25
N GLU A 444 -19.29 1.83 27.51
CA GLU A 444 -19.29 3.19 28.06
C GLU A 444 -17.87 3.70 28.29
N LEU A 445 -16.98 2.83 28.77
CA LEU A 445 -15.55 3.15 28.87
C LEU A 445 -14.96 3.46 27.50
N ALA A 446 -15.27 2.66 26.48
CA ALA A 446 -14.85 2.92 25.09
C ALA A 446 -15.49 4.18 24.48
N THR A 447 -16.56 4.71 25.07
CA THR A 447 -17.13 5.99 24.66
C THR A 447 -16.34 7.16 25.26
N LEU A 448 -15.91 7.06 26.52
CA LEU A 448 -15.05 8.08 27.17
C LEU A 448 -13.61 8.03 26.66
N ALA A 449 -13.08 6.83 26.45
CA ALA A 449 -11.73 6.52 25.99
C ALA A 449 -11.77 6.02 24.53
N GLY A 450 -12.42 6.78 23.63
CA GLY A 450 -12.58 6.42 22.22
C GLY A 450 -11.38 6.80 21.35
N LEU A 451 -11.36 6.36 20.10
CA LEU A 451 -10.44 6.86 19.07
C LEU A 451 -11.07 8.01 18.27
N PRO A 452 -10.25 8.93 17.71
CA PRO A 452 -10.77 9.95 16.80
C PRO A 452 -11.25 9.30 15.50
N GLN A 453 -12.22 9.93 14.84
CA GLN A 453 -12.77 9.45 13.55
C GLN A 453 -12.19 10.16 12.35
N ALA A 454 -11.76 11.41 12.55
CA ALA A 454 -11.18 12.23 11.51
C ALA A 454 -9.74 12.57 11.87
N GLU A 455 -9.00 13.01 10.86
CA GLU A 455 -7.68 13.58 11.08
C GLU A 455 -7.75 14.76 12.06
N LEU A 456 -6.86 14.75 13.05
CA LEU A 456 -6.68 15.83 14.02
C LEU A 456 -5.25 16.33 13.92
N GLN A 457 -5.01 17.61 14.18
CA GLN A 457 -3.64 18.13 14.22
C GLN A 457 -2.83 17.36 15.29
N GLY A 458 -1.90 16.51 14.85
CA GLY A 458 -1.10 15.61 15.71
C GLY A 458 -1.42 14.11 15.60
N ILE A 459 -2.55 13.73 14.98
CA ILE A 459 -2.96 12.33 14.71
C ILE A 459 -3.41 12.23 13.24
N ARG A 460 -2.65 11.51 12.42
CA ARG A 460 -2.89 11.43 10.97
C ARG A 460 -3.99 10.41 10.63
N SER A 461 -4.70 10.65 9.53
CA SER A 461 -5.59 9.64 8.93
C SER A 461 -4.91 9.02 7.70
N LYS A 462 -4.85 7.69 7.65
CA LYS A 462 -4.37 6.91 6.51
C LYS A 462 -5.53 6.17 5.88
N LYS A 463 -5.65 6.21 4.55
CA LYS A 463 -6.58 5.34 3.83
C LYS A 463 -6.08 3.90 3.92
N VAL A 464 -7.00 2.98 4.18
CA VAL A 464 -6.72 1.56 4.32
C VAL A 464 -7.68 0.79 3.43
N THR A 465 -7.17 -0.22 2.73
CA THR A 465 -7.95 -1.12 1.87
C THR A 465 -7.48 -2.54 2.08
N ARG A 466 -8.37 -3.51 1.88
CA ARG A 466 -8.06 -4.94 2.03
C ARG A 466 -7.60 -5.53 0.71
N PHE A 467 -6.47 -6.24 0.75
CA PHE A 467 -5.93 -7.02 -0.36
C PHE A 467 -5.82 -8.49 0.06
N ALA A 468 -5.44 -9.37 -0.87
CA ALA A 468 -5.20 -10.76 -0.56
C ALA A 468 -4.03 -10.91 0.43
N ILE A 469 -4.24 -11.69 1.49
CA ILE A 469 -3.25 -11.92 2.56
C ILE A 469 -2.61 -13.31 2.43
N ASP A 470 -3.41 -14.36 2.24
CA ASP A 470 -2.94 -15.75 2.17
C ASP A 470 -2.60 -16.15 0.74
N LEU A 471 -1.35 -15.96 0.34
CA LEU A 471 -0.90 -16.22 -1.03
C LEU A 471 -0.43 -17.67 -1.19
N PRO A 472 -0.56 -18.27 -2.39
CA PRO A 472 -0.06 -19.61 -2.64
C PRO A 472 1.43 -19.75 -2.30
N ASN A 473 1.75 -20.63 -1.35
CA ASN A 473 3.13 -20.96 -1.01
C ASN A 473 3.76 -21.74 -2.17
N GLY A 474 4.62 -21.08 -2.95
CA GLY A 474 5.49 -21.77 -3.89
C GLY A 474 6.46 -22.66 -3.12
N GLY A 475 6.54 -23.96 -3.45
CA GLY A 475 7.51 -24.88 -2.83
C GLY A 475 8.91 -24.25 -2.83
N SER A 476 9.56 -24.23 -1.66
CA SER A 476 10.59 -23.21 -1.32
C SER A 476 11.84 -23.22 -2.20
N GLU A 477 12.14 -24.30 -2.93
CA GLU A 477 13.31 -24.37 -3.82
C GLU A 477 13.11 -23.68 -5.18
N ARG A 478 11.85 -23.49 -5.61
CA ARG A 478 11.52 -22.97 -6.96
C ARG A 478 10.95 -21.56 -6.96
N ALA A 479 10.77 -20.95 -5.80
CA ALA A 479 10.26 -19.60 -5.67
C ALA A 479 11.31 -18.69 -5.02
N PHE A 480 11.21 -17.39 -5.27
CA PHE A 480 12.06 -16.37 -4.64
C PHE A 480 11.20 -15.29 -3.98
N ASN A 481 11.74 -14.67 -2.95
CA ASN A 481 11.05 -13.67 -2.15
C ASN A 481 11.21 -12.27 -2.78
N ILE A 482 10.10 -11.64 -3.15
CA ILE A 482 10.07 -10.26 -3.68
C ILE A 482 9.78 -9.21 -2.59
N GLY A 483 9.22 -9.61 -1.45
CA GLY A 483 8.77 -8.70 -0.39
C GLY A 483 7.87 -9.38 0.64
N HIS A 484 7.20 -8.60 1.47
CA HIS A 484 6.28 -9.12 2.48
C HIS A 484 4.91 -8.47 2.35
N VAL A 485 3.86 -9.22 2.67
CA VAL A 485 2.48 -8.74 2.64
C VAL A 485 2.32 -7.56 3.60
N VAL A 486 1.64 -6.51 3.14
CA VAL A 486 1.16 -5.41 3.96
C VAL A 486 -0.34 -5.59 4.11
N ASP A 487 -0.77 -5.93 5.32
CA ASP A 487 -2.18 -6.08 5.65
C ASP A 487 -2.68 -4.83 6.37
N GLN A 488 -3.59 -4.11 5.75
CA GLN A 488 -4.20 -2.90 6.28
C GLN A 488 -3.15 -1.88 6.80
N GLY A 489 -2.03 -1.71 6.09
CA GLY A 489 -0.95 -0.80 6.47
C GLY A 489 0.09 -1.37 7.45
N ARG A 490 -0.08 -2.61 7.91
CA ARG A 490 0.89 -3.31 8.76
C ARG A 490 1.71 -4.31 7.95
N LEU A 491 3.03 -4.20 8.06
CA LEU A 491 3.95 -5.15 7.46
C LEU A 491 3.85 -6.50 8.21
N SER A 492 3.64 -7.58 7.46
CA SER A 492 3.63 -8.95 7.98
C SER A 492 4.97 -9.65 7.69
N PRO A 493 5.98 -9.55 8.59
CA PRO A 493 7.33 -10.07 8.31
C PRO A 493 7.40 -11.59 8.14
N TYR A 494 6.39 -12.32 8.61
CA TYR A 494 6.31 -13.79 8.49
C TYR A 494 5.45 -14.25 7.31
N ASN A 495 4.94 -13.32 6.49
CA ASN A 495 4.14 -13.62 5.31
C ASN A 495 4.85 -13.09 4.04
N PRO A 496 5.84 -13.85 3.53
CA PRO A 496 6.60 -13.44 2.36
C PRO A 496 5.78 -13.61 1.08
N VAL A 497 5.95 -12.66 0.16
CA VAL A 497 5.39 -12.75 -1.19
C VAL A 497 6.37 -13.48 -2.07
N MET A 498 6.01 -14.71 -2.44
CA MET A 498 6.88 -15.62 -3.18
C MET A 498 6.47 -15.67 -4.66
N LEU A 499 7.42 -15.40 -5.56
CA LEU A 499 7.24 -15.55 -7.01
C LEU A 499 7.90 -16.84 -7.50
N ASN A 500 7.18 -17.65 -8.26
CA ASN A 500 7.74 -18.89 -8.82
C ASN A 500 8.68 -18.57 -9.99
N ARG A 501 9.91 -19.11 -9.97
CA ARG A 501 10.89 -18.93 -11.05
C ARG A 501 10.36 -19.41 -12.40
N HIS A 502 9.54 -20.47 -12.42
CA HIS A 502 8.96 -20.98 -13.66
C HIS A 502 7.95 -20.00 -14.30
N ASP A 503 7.30 -19.16 -13.49
CA ASP A 503 6.33 -18.19 -13.98
C ASP A 503 6.99 -16.97 -14.63
N LEU A 504 8.30 -16.76 -14.45
CA LEU A 504 9.05 -15.70 -15.14
C LEU A 504 8.97 -15.84 -16.67
N ASN A 505 8.90 -17.07 -17.18
CA ASN A 505 8.69 -17.34 -18.61
C ASN A 505 7.28 -16.96 -19.10
N LYS A 506 6.34 -16.66 -18.20
CA LYS A 506 4.98 -16.22 -18.53
C LYS A 506 4.84 -14.70 -18.57
N HIS A 507 5.97 -13.99 -18.64
CA HIS A 507 6.13 -12.55 -18.70
C HIS A 507 5.64 -11.79 -17.45
N THR A 508 6.30 -10.68 -17.18
CA THR A 508 6.06 -9.80 -16.04
C THR A 508 5.86 -8.37 -16.52
N PHE A 509 4.84 -7.70 -16.00
CA PHE A 509 4.61 -6.28 -16.22
C PHE A 509 4.85 -5.51 -14.91
N VAL A 510 5.71 -4.49 -14.96
CA VAL A 510 6.03 -3.64 -13.81
C VAL A 510 5.70 -2.20 -14.15
N THR A 511 4.89 -1.54 -13.31
CA THR A 511 4.51 -0.15 -13.54
C THR A 511 4.48 0.68 -12.28
N GLY A 512 4.58 2.00 -12.44
CA GLY A 512 4.61 2.98 -11.36
C GLY A 512 5.20 4.30 -11.79
N VAL A 513 4.85 5.36 -11.06
CA VAL A 513 5.44 6.70 -11.27
C VAL A 513 6.94 6.71 -10.95
N THR A 514 7.66 7.70 -11.48
CA THR A 514 9.09 7.87 -11.17
C THR A 514 9.32 7.97 -9.65
N GLY A 515 10.33 7.26 -9.13
CA GLY A 515 10.68 7.25 -7.71
C GLY A 515 9.79 6.36 -6.82
N SER A 516 8.86 5.59 -7.39
CA SER A 516 7.97 4.71 -6.61
C SER A 516 8.58 3.38 -6.16
N GLY A 517 9.68 2.94 -6.78
CA GLY A 517 10.33 1.64 -6.50
C GLY A 517 10.34 0.65 -7.67
N LYS A 518 9.90 1.08 -8.86
CA LYS A 518 9.89 0.28 -10.10
C LYS A 518 11.26 -0.35 -10.42
N THR A 519 12.30 0.47 -10.56
CA THR A 519 13.65 0.00 -10.90
C THR A 519 14.23 -0.93 -9.84
N THR A 520 14.02 -0.64 -8.55
CA THR A 520 14.41 -1.52 -7.44
C THR A 520 13.76 -2.91 -7.58
N THR A 521 12.49 -2.95 -7.97
CA THR A 521 11.78 -4.22 -8.23
C THR A 521 12.41 -4.97 -9.40
N CYS A 522 12.71 -4.28 -10.50
CA CYS A 522 13.37 -4.87 -11.66
C CYS A 522 14.75 -5.46 -11.30
N LEU A 523 15.57 -4.72 -10.55
CA LEU A 523 16.87 -5.19 -10.07
C LEU A 523 16.74 -6.44 -9.20
N ASN A 524 15.77 -6.47 -8.28
CA ASN A 524 15.48 -7.63 -7.45
C ASN A 524 15.05 -8.85 -8.30
N LEU A 525 14.18 -8.65 -9.30
CA LEU A 525 13.74 -9.72 -10.20
C LEU A 525 14.93 -10.32 -10.98
N LEU A 526 15.80 -9.47 -11.55
CA LEU A 526 16.97 -9.92 -12.30
C LEU A 526 17.92 -10.73 -11.41
N ARG A 527 18.23 -10.21 -10.22
CA ARG A 527 19.17 -10.85 -9.28
C ARG A 527 18.64 -12.17 -8.73
N GLU A 528 17.42 -12.17 -8.22
CA GLU A 528 16.83 -13.36 -7.59
C GLU A 528 16.53 -14.47 -8.60
N SER A 529 16.32 -14.12 -9.88
CA SER A 529 16.08 -15.11 -10.94
C SER A 529 17.22 -16.12 -11.12
N GLY A 530 18.47 -15.69 -10.89
CA GLY A 530 19.67 -16.49 -11.18
C GLY A 530 19.85 -16.87 -12.65
N LEU A 531 19.10 -16.25 -13.57
CA LEU A 531 19.17 -16.52 -15.00
C LEU A 531 20.09 -15.51 -15.71
N PRO A 532 20.64 -15.86 -16.90
CA PRO A 532 21.12 -14.85 -17.82
C PRO A 532 20.03 -13.82 -18.10
N PHE A 533 20.41 -12.57 -18.33
CA PHE A 533 19.46 -11.52 -18.62
C PHE A 533 19.98 -10.49 -19.62
N LEU A 534 19.04 -9.84 -20.28
CA LEU A 534 19.29 -8.72 -21.17
C LEU A 534 18.40 -7.55 -20.77
N VAL A 535 18.99 -6.43 -20.39
CA VAL A 535 18.28 -5.20 -20.06
C VAL A 535 18.41 -4.22 -21.22
N ILE A 536 17.30 -3.65 -21.68
CA ILE A 536 17.27 -2.53 -22.63
C ILE A 536 16.81 -1.29 -21.85
N GLU A 537 17.73 -0.37 -21.58
CA GLU A 537 17.52 0.83 -20.78
C GLU A 537 17.61 2.10 -21.66
N PRO A 538 16.49 2.72 -22.05
CA PRO A 538 16.52 3.80 -23.02
C PRO A 538 16.86 5.19 -22.46
N ALA A 539 16.57 5.49 -21.20
CA ALA A 539 16.55 6.87 -20.70
C ALA A 539 17.52 7.19 -19.55
N LYS A 540 17.89 6.20 -18.75
CA LYS A 540 18.75 6.39 -17.56
C LYS A 540 19.94 5.42 -17.62
N THR A 541 20.64 5.27 -16.49
CA THR A 541 21.75 4.32 -16.31
C THR A 541 21.67 3.62 -14.95
N GLU A 542 20.45 3.38 -14.46
CA GLU A 542 20.17 2.87 -13.12
C GLU A 542 20.62 1.39 -12.95
N TYR A 543 20.71 0.62 -14.04
CA TYR A 543 21.10 -0.79 -13.98
C TYR A 543 22.61 -1.02 -13.82
N ARG A 544 23.43 0.04 -13.84
CA ARG A 544 24.84 -0.04 -13.44
C ARG A 544 25.03 -0.57 -12.01
N GLU A 545 24.02 -0.37 -11.17
CA GLU A 545 23.95 -0.87 -9.80
C GLU A 545 24.16 -2.39 -9.71
N LEU A 546 23.80 -3.16 -10.76
CA LEU A 546 24.01 -4.60 -10.81
C LEU A 546 25.48 -4.98 -10.63
N ARG A 547 26.44 -4.11 -11.00
CA ARG A 547 27.87 -4.41 -10.88
C ARG A 547 28.33 -4.67 -9.44
N LYS A 548 27.66 -4.07 -8.45
CA LYS A 548 27.97 -4.29 -7.03
C LYS A 548 27.73 -5.72 -6.59
N TYR A 549 26.81 -6.41 -7.27
CA TYR A 549 26.35 -7.73 -6.90
C TYR A 549 26.77 -8.80 -7.90
N GLU A 550 27.02 -8.41 -9.15
CA GLU A 550 27.29 -9.27 -10.30
C GLU A 550 28.49 -8.74 -11.10
N ALA A 551 29.65 -9.39 -10.93
CA ALA A 551 30.92 -8.94 -11.53
C ALA A 551 31.05 -9.25 -13.04
N ASP A 552 30.13 -10.02 -13.60
CA ASP A 552 30.14 -10.51 -14.99
C ASP A 552 29.21 -9.74 -15.94
N VAL A 553 28.52 -8.69 -15.44
CA VAL A 553 27.61 -7.88 -16.27
C VAL A 553 28.35 -7.09 -17.35
N ARG A 554 27.91 -7.21 -18.60
CA ARG A 554 28.43 -6.50 -19.78
C ARG A 554 27.53 -5.31 -20.12
N TYR A 555 28.13 -4.16 -20.41
CA TYR A 555 27.41 -2.92 -20.74
C TYR A 555 27.71 -2.51 -22.18
N TYR A 556 26.68 -2.33 -23.02
CA TYR A 556 26.82 -1.91 -24.42
C TYR A 556 26.12 -0.58 -24.64
N ARG A 557 26.72 0.30 -25.46
CA ARG A 557 26.24 1.67 -25.67
C ARG A 557 26.34 2.05 -27.14
N PRO A 558 25.28 2.63 -27.76
CA PRO A 558 25.32 3.04 -29.15
C PRO A 558 26.15 4.31 -29.38
N ASN A 559 26.35 5.15 -28.35
CA ASN A 559 27.05 6.44 -28.49
C ASN A 559 28.23 6.58 -27.53
N GLY A 560 29.36 7.08 -28.06
CA GLY A 560 30.45 7.59 -27.24
C GLY A 560 31.26 6.53 -26.49
N ASP A 561 31.06 5.24 -26.75
CA ASP A 561 32.12 4.27 -26.49
C ASP A 561 33.28 4.63 -27.44
N PRO A 562 34.43 5.10 -26.95
CA PRO A 562 35.56 5.43 -27.81
C PRO A 562 35.98 4.25 -28.69
N HIS A 563 35.65 3.02 -28.30
CA HIS A 563 36.03 1.78 -28.96
C HIS A 563 34.87 1.11 -29.74
N GLN A 564 33.65 1.69 -29.74
CA GLN A 564 32.47 1.15 -30.45
C GLN A 564 32.21 -0.36 -30.21
N SER A 565 31.74 -0.70 -29.02
CA SER A 565 31.36 -2.07 -28.66
C SER A 565 30.06 -2.57 -29.30
N LEU A 566 29.09 -1.68 -29.57
CA LEU A 566 27.78 -2.05 -30.13
C LEU A 566 27.71 -1.83 -31.66
N ARG A 567 27.42 -2.91 -32.40
CA ARG A 567 27.19 -2.89 -33.86
C ARG A 567 25.99 -3.74 -34.20
N ILE A 568 25.12 -3.22 -35.04
CA ILE A 568 23.89 -3.89 -35.46
C ILE A 568 23.74 -3.59 -36.95
N ASN A 569 24.09 -4.54 -37.81
CA ASN A 569 23.66 -4.50 -39.19
C ASN A 569 22.18 -4.92 -39.25
N PRO A 570 21.23 -4.02 -39.59
CA PRO A 570 19.81 -4.37 -39.64
C PRO A 570 19.49 -5.46 -40.65
N PHE A 571 20.34 -5.64 -41.67
CA PHE A 571 20.15 -6.58 -42.79
C PHE A 571 20.96 -7.87 -42.63
N ALA A 572 21.68 -8.05 -41.52
CA ALA A 572 22.34 -9.33 -41.29
C ALA A 572 21.34 -10.35 -40.74
N LEU A 573 21.16 -11.48 -41.44
CA LEU A 573 20.35 -12.57 -40.92
C LEU A 573 21.07 -13.26 -39.76
N ILE A 574 20.30 -13.64 -38.74
CA ILE A 574 20.80 -14.42 -37.60
C ILE A 574 20.59 -15.93 -37.82
N ARG A 575 19.51 -16.30 -38.51
CA ARG A 575 19.12 -17.69 -38.78
C ARG A 575 19.22 -18.00 -40.26
N LYS A 576 19.77 -19.18 -40.60
CA LYS A 576 19.93 -19.63 -41.99
C LYS A 576 18.59 -19.89 -42.68
N GLU A 577 17.58 -20.28 -41.90
CA GLU A 577 16.26 -20.68 -42.38
C GLU A 577 15.31 -19.48 -42.61
N LYS A 578 15.68 -18.29 -42.13
CA LYS A 578 14.84 -17.10 -42.28
C LYS A 578 14.93 -16.58 -43.71
N SER A 579 13.79 -16.53 -44.40
CA SER A 579 13.76 -15.97 -45.76
C SER A 579 14.05 -14.46 -45.76
N ILE A 580 14.78 -13.98 -46.76
CA ILE A 580 15.06 -12.55 -46.97
C ILE A 580 13.77 -11.74 -47.07
N LYS A 581 12.77 -12.24 -47.80
CA LYS A 581 11.45 -11.57 -47.93
C LYS A 581 10.80 -11.32 -46.57
N SER A 582 10.75 -12.34 -45.71
CA SER A 582 10.21 -12.19 -44.35
C SER A 582 11.00 -11.18 -43.51
N HIS A 583 12.32 -11.17 -43.63
CA HIS A 583 13.16 -10.22 -42.91
C HIS A 583 13.00 -8.78 -43.44
N ALA A 584 12.88 -8.59 -44.76
CA ALA A 584 12.58 -7.29 -45.37
C ALA A 584 11.21 -6.76 -44.92
N SER A 585 10.18 -7.62 -44.85
CA SER A 585 8.87 -7.25 -44.30
C SER A 585 8.95 -6.86 -42.82
N PHE A 586 9.78 -7.54 -42.02
CA PHE A 586 10.04 -7.14 -40.63
C PHE A 586 10.66 -5.75 -40.54
N LEU A 587 11.71 -5.47 -41.30
CA LEU A 587 12.36 -4.15 -41.32
C LEU A 587 11.43 -3.05 -41.80
N LYS A 588 10.59 -3.33 -42.81
CA LYS A 588 9.50 -2.42 -43.22
C LYS A 588 8.59 -2.08 -42.04
N ASN A 589 8.15 -3.07 -41.27
CA ASN A 589 7.29 -2.85 -40.11
C ASN A 589 8.02 -2.03 -39.03
N VAL A 590 9.29 -2.33 -38.74
CA VAL A 590 10.15 -1.53 -37.83
C VAL A 590 10.11 -0.06 -38.25
N PHE A 591 10.42 0.23 -39.52
CA PHE A 591 10.46 1.61 -40.00
C PHE A 591 9.08 2.27 -39.98
N THR A 592 8.01 1.53 -40.29
CA THR A 592 6.63 2.05 -40.26
C THR A 592 6.15 2.36 -38.84
N THR A 593 6.60 1.60 -37.84
CA THR A 593 6.26 1.87 -36.42
C THR A 593 6.99 3.11 -35.90
N VAL A 594 8.24 3.30 -36.29
CA VAL A 594 9.09 4.38 -35.76
C VAL A 594 8.90 5.70 -36.51
N PHE A 595 8.74 5.63 -37.83
CA PHE A 595 8.64 6.80 -38.69
C PHE A 595 7.23 6.96 -39.24
N PRO A 596 6.66 8.17 -39.25
CA PRO A 596 5.40 8.44 -39.93
C PRO A 596 5.55 8.17 -41.44
N MET A 597 4.74 7.28 -42.00
CA MET A 597 4.82 6.88 -43.41
C MET A 597 3.48 7.02 -44.15
N GLU A 598 3.52 7.53 -45.38
CA GLU A 598 2.38 7.48 -46.31
C GLU A 598 2.24 6.05 -46.88
N ALA A 599 1.04 5.64 -47.30
CA ALA A 599 0.71 4.24 -47.64
C ALA A 599 1.62 3.56 -48.68
N SER A 600 2.28 4.31 -49.57
CA SER A 600 3.19 3.80 -50.61
C SER A 600 4.67 3.72 -50.16
N MET A 601 5.07 4.47 -49.13
CA MET A 601 6.46 4.54 -48.66
C MET A 601 6.97 3.20 -48.11
N PRO A 602 6.22 2.44 -47.30
CA PRO A 602 6.67 1.14 -46.79
C PRO A 602 7.00 0.14 -47.92
N MET A 603 6.24 0.18 -49.03
CA MET A 603 6.49 -0.71 -50.17
C MET A 603 7.79 -0.35 -50.91
N MET A 604 8.11 0.94 -51.06
CA MET A 604 9.37 1.37 -51.68
C MET A 604 10.58 0.98 -50.83
N ILE A 605 10.46 1.09 -49.51
CA ILE A 605 11.52 0.66 -48.58
C ILE A 605 11.72 -0.85 -48.71
N GLU A 606 10.66 -1.65 -48.69
CA GLU A 606 10.75 -3.10 -48.87
C GLU A 606 11.41 -3.48 -50.20
N ALA A 607 11.03 -2.82 -51.30
CA ALA A 607 11.67 -3.03 -52.61
C ALA A 607 13.17 -2.64 -52.60
N ALA A 608 13.54 -1.53 -51.95
CA ALA A 608 14.93 -1.10 -51.83
C ALA A 608 15.77 -2.07 -51.01
N ILE A 609 15.21 -2.66 -49.96
CA ILE A 609 15.86 -3.70 -49.17
C ILE A 609 16.16 -4.91 -50.04
N LEU A 610 15.15 -5.44 -50.75
CA LEU A 610 15.32 -6.61 -51.62
C LEU A 610 16.36 -6.37 -52.72
N ALA A 611 16.32 -5.21 -53.38
CA ALA A 611 17.30 -4.83 -54.39
C ALA A 611 18.73 -4.73 -53.83
N ALA A 612 18.88 -4.30 -52.57
CA ALA A 612 20.19 -4.24 -51.92
C ALA A 612 20.75 -5.65 -51.62
N TYR A 613 19.90 -6.65 -51.35
CA TYR A 613 20.33 -8.04 -51.22
C TYR A 613 20.76 -8.65 -52.57
N GLU A 614 20.00 -8.39 -53.65
CA GLU A 614 20.35 -8.83 -55.01
C GLU A 614 21.74 -8.32 -55.41
N ASP A 615 22.06 -7.08 -55.06
CA ASP A 615 23.36 -6.45 -55.26
C ASP A 615 24.55 -7.12 -54.58
N LYS A 616 24.29 -7.88 -53.52
CA LYS A 616 25.28 -8.71 -52.80
C LYS A 616 25.37 -10.12 -53.37
N GLY A 617 24.52 -10.49 -54.33
CA GLY A 617 24.50 -11.81 -54.96
C GLY A 617 23.47 -12.78 -54.37
N TRP A 618 22.44 -12.28 -53.68
CA TRP A 618 21.33 -13.12 -53.22
C TRP A 618 20.28 -13.30 -54.31
N ASP A 619 19.85 -14.54 -54.52
CA ASP A 619 18.60 -14.87 -55.21
C ASP A 619 17.45 -14.81 -54.18
N ILE A 620 16.59 -13.82 -54.32
CA ILE A 620 15.49 -13.53 -53.40
C ILE A 620 14.35 -14.57 -53.52
N ASP A 621 14.18 -15.19 -54.69
CA ASP A 621 13.12 -16.16 -54.94
C ASP A 621 13.48 -17.55 -54.42
N GLN A 622 14.74 -17.96 -54.58
CA GLN A 622 15.26 -19.22 -54.04
C GLN A 622 15.80 -19.10 -52.61
N ASN A 623 15.96 -17.86 -52.11
CA ASN A 623 16.59 -17.57 -50.81
C ASN A 623 18.01 -18.16 -50.70
N GLU A 624 18.78 -18.05 -51.79
CA GLU A 624 20.11 -18.64 -51.95
C GLU A 624 21.16 -17.55 -52.18
N PHE A 625 22.32 -17.71 -51.55
CA PHE A 625 23.48 -16.87 -51.82
C PHE A 625 24.26 -17.48 -52.98
N LEU A 626 24.28 -16.82 -54.14
CA LEU A 626 24.84 -17.37 -55.38
C LEU A 626 26.37 -17.55 -55.36
N PRO A 627 27.17 -16.69 -54.69
CA PRO A 627 28.61 -16.92 -54.57
C PRO A 627 28.94 -18.17 -53.74
N ASP A 628 29.97 -18.92 -54.14
CA ASP A 628 30.44 -20.14 -53.47
C ASP A 628 31.25 -19.82 -52.19
N ALA A 629 30.57 -19.24 -51.19
CA ALA A 629 31.12 -18.87 -49.88
C ALA A 629 30.01 -18.91 -48.81
N ASP A 630 30.38 -19.11 -47.53
CA ASP A 630 29.39 -19.03 -46.44
C ASP A 630 28.96 -17.57 -46.22
N PRO A 631 27.68 -17.20 -46.43
CA PRO A 631 27.23 -15.82 -46.21
C PRO A 631 27.32 -15.37 -44.75
N PHE A 632 27.41 -16.31 -43.80
CA PHE A 632 27.57 -16.02 -42.37
C PHE A 632 29.03 -15.83 -41.94
N ASP A 633 30.01 -16.13 -42.81
CA ASP A 633 31.40 -15.77 -42.57
C ASP A 633 31.57 -14.24 -42.72
N PRO A 634 32.07 -13.54 -41.68
CA PRO A 634 32.35 -12.11 -41.75
C PRO A 634 33.15 -11.66 -42.97
N LEU A 635 34.06 -12.50 -43.48
CA LEU A 635 34.89 -12.23 -44.66
C LEU A 635 34.09 -12.14 -45.96
N THR A 636 32.98 -12.88 -46.06
CA THR A 636 32.16 -12.96 -47.28
C THR A 636 31.41 -11.66 -47.56
N ARG A 637 31.09 -10.88 -46.51
CA ARG A 637 30.32 -9.62 -46.61
C ARG A 637 29.02 -9.75 -47.41
N ALA A 638 28.28 -10.84 -47.18
CA ALA A 638 27.05 -11.15 -47.89
C ALA A 638 25.87 -10.21 -47.55
N TRP A 639 25.97 -9.44 -46.46
CA TRP A 639 24.87 -8.62 -45.97
C TRP A 639 24.92 -7.19 -46.52
N PRO A 640 23.79 -6.62 -46.97
CA PRO A 640 23.67 -5.19 -47.27
C PRO A 640 23.91 -4.32 -46.03
N THR A 641 24.20 -3.03 -46.24
CA THR A 641 24.21 -2.03 -45.17
C THR A 641 23.13 -0.95 -45.39
N MET A 642 22.98 -0.04 -44.44
CA MET A 642 22.04 1.08 -44.57
C MET A 642 22.36 1.95 -45.78
N GLY A 643 23.65 2.22 -46.02
CA GLY A 643 24.12 2.93 -47.22
C GLY A 643 23.74 2.22 -48.53
N ASP A 644 23.89 0.89 -48.60
CA ASP A 644 23.49 0.11 -49.78
C ASP A 644 21.98 0.25 -50.06
N MET A 645 21.15 0.09 -49.03
CA MET A 645 19.69 0.21 -49.14
C MET A 645 19.25 1.62 -49.54
N ILE A 646 19.82 2.67 -48.95
CA ILE A 646 19.48 4.07 -49.27
C ILE A 646 19.82 4.42 -50.72
N THR A 647 20.96 3.91 -51.23
CA THR A 647 21.37 4.11 -52.63
C THR A 647 20.37 3.48 -53.59
N ARG A 648 19.88 2.28 -53.27
CA ARG A 648 18.84 1.60 -54.04
C ARG A 648 17.49 2.30 -53.93
N LEU A 649 17.13 2.79 -52.75
CA LEU A 649 15.91 3.58 -52.56
C LEU A 649 15.90 4.83 -53.44
N ASP A 650 17.02 5.56 -53.51
CA ASP A 650 17.13 6.77 -54.35
C ASP A 650 16.90 6.44 -55.83
N SER A 651 17.46 5.33 -56.31
CA SER A 651 17.28 4.84 -57.68
C SER A 651 15.83 4.40 -57.96
N ILE A 652 15.19 3.72 -57.00
CA ILE A 652 13.82 3.21 -57.13
C ILE A 652 12.81 4.35 -57.20
N ILE A 653 12.96 5.40 -56.38
CA ILE A 653 12.09 6.57 -56.39
C ILE A 653 12.03 7.19 -57.80
N ILE A 654 13.18 7.31 -58.47
CA ILE A 654 13.28 7.83 -59.84
C ILE A 654 12.63 6.87 -60.83
N SER A 655 12.81 5.55 -60.65
CA SER A 655 12.29 4.54 -61.59
C SER A 655 10.77 4.42 -61.62
N TYR A 656 10.07 4.80 -60.54
CA TYR A 656 8.61 4.70 -60.45
C TYR A 656 7.88 5.82 -61.22
N GLY A 657 8.60 6.86 -61.66
CA GLY A 657 8.06 7.91 -62.53
C GLY A 657 6.88 8.69 -61.92
N LEU A 658 6.94 8.98 -60.61
CA LEU A 658 5.86 9.62 -59.85
C LEU A 658 5.71 11.13 -60.14
N GLY A 659 6.60 11.70 -60.96
CA GLY A 659 6.63 13.12 -61.31
C GLY A 659 7.56 13.91 -60.38
N LYS A 660 8.21 14.94 -60.93
CA LYS A 660 9.31 15.68 -60.25
C LYS A 660 8.95 16.20 -58.85
N GLU A 661 7.75 16.74 -58.67
CA GLU A 661 7.31 17.28 -57.38
C GLU A 661 7.16 16.18 -56.31
N PHE A 662 6.67 15.00 -56.69
CA PHE A 662 6.55 13.84 -55.80
C PHE A 662 7.91 13.20 -55.52
N GLU A 663 8.77 13.08 -56.54
CA GLU A 663 10.15 12.59 -56.38
C GLU A 663 10.95 13.50 -55.43
N GLU A 664 10.89 14.82 -55.60
CA GLU A 664 11.55 15.78 -54.72
C GLU A 664 11.00 15.71 -53.28
N LYS A 665 9.68 15.55 -53.12
CA LYS A 665 9.04 15.38 -51.80
C LYS A 665 9.51 14.09 -51.11
N TYR A 666 9.52 12.96 -51.81
CA TYR A 666 9.90 11.65 -51.24
C TYR A 666 11.40 11.58 -50.96
N ARG A 667 12.23 12.05 -51.89
CA ARG A 667 13.68 12.15 -51.70
C ARG A 667 14.04 13.12 -50.57
N GLY A 668 13.39 14.27 -50.52
CA GLY A 668 13.60 15.27 -49.47
C GLY A 668 13.19 14.81 -48.06
N SER A 669 12.19 13.92 -47.96
CA SER A 669 11.67 13.44 -46.66
C SER A 669 12.26 12.09 -46.23
N LEU A 670 12.16 11.04 -47.05
CA LEU A 670 12.63 9.69 -46.72
C LEU A 670 14.14 9.56 -46.78
N VAL A 671 14.77 9.94 -47.90
CA VAL A 671 16.22 9.76 -48.08
C VAL A 671 16.97 10.64 -47.07
N SER A 672 16.53 11.87 -46.84
CA SER A 672 17.12 12.75 -45.81
C SER A 672 17.02 12.14 -44.40
N ARG A 673 15.85 11.59 -44.02
CA ARG A 673 15.66 10.93 -42.71
C ARG A 673 16.51 9.67 -42.60
N LEU A 674 16.53 8.80 -43.60
CA LEU A 674 17.31 7.56 -43.56
C LEU A 674 18.83 7.82 -43.60
N ARG A 675 19.30 8.82 -44.34
CA ARG A 675 20.71 9.26 -44.32
C ARG A 675 21.13 9.76 -42.94
N SER A 676 20.23 10.37 -42.18
CA SER A 676 20.53 10.71 -40.79
C SER A 676 20.88 9.48 -39.93
N LEU A 677 20.44 8.27 -40.33
CA LEU A 677 20.78 7.00 -39.67
C LEU A 677 22.14 6.43 -40.10
N THR A 678 22.69 6.89 -41.23
CA THR A 678 24.06 6.54 -41.70
C THR A 678 25.11 7.54 -41.22
N ASP A 679 24.68 8.68 -40.69
CA ASP A 679 25.57 9.73 -40.20
C ASP A 679 25.79 9.67 -38.68
N GLY A 680 26.89 10.30 -38.25
CA GLY A 680 27.19 10.51 -36.83
C GLY A 680 27.35 9.21 -36.05
N THR A 681 26.73 9.17 -34.87
CA THR A 681 26.79 8.01 -33.98
C THR A 681 25.98 6.84 -34.50
N LEU A 682 24.76 7.09 -35.00
CA LEU A 682 23.87 6.02 -35.38
C LEU A 682 24.42 5.26 -36.60
N GLY A 683 25.05 5.95 -37.53
CA GLY A 683 25.77 5.32 -38.65
C GLY A 683 26.87 4.37 -38.21
N GLN A 684 27.59 4.71 -37.13
CA GLN A 684 28.63 3.85 -36.57
C GLN A 684 28.10 2.55 -35.94
N VAL A 685 26.81 2.51 -35.61
CA VAL A 685 26.12 1.35 -35.04
C VAL A 685 25.38 0.58 -36.13
N LEU A 686 24.67 1.28 -37.02
CA LEU A 686 23.71 0.71 -37.97
C LEU A 686 24.27 0.50 -39.38
N ASP A 687 25.18 1.36 -39.85
CA ASP A 687 25.76 1.27 -41.19
C ASP A 687 27.08 0.50 -41.14
N VAL A 688 26.97 -0.75 -40.70
CA VAL A 688 28.10 -1.65 -40.45
C VAL A 688 27.90 -2.94 -41.23
N PRO A 689 28.98 -3.59 -41.71
CA PRO A 689 28.84 -4.82 -42.50
C PRO A 689 28.43 -6.02 -41.64
N GLN A 690 28.76 -6.02 -40.34
CA GLN A 690 28.52 -7.13 -39.43
C GLN A 690 27.87 -6.68 -38.13
N SER A 691 26.92 -7.48 -37.65
CA SER A 691 26.28 -7.34 -36.34
C SER A 691 27.12 -7.95 -35.21
N ILE A 692 26.82 -7.56 -33.99
CA ILE A 692 27.26 -8.25 -32.77
C ILE A 692 26.76 -9.70 -32.72
N ASP A 693 27.43 -10.54 -31.94
CA ASP A 693 26.97 -11.89 -31.63
C ASP A 693 25.75 -11.89 -30.71
N PHE A 694 24.55 -11.98 -31.30
CA PHE A 694 23.30 -12.03 -30.55
C PHE A 694 23.11 -13.30 -29.72
N GLU A 695 23.71 -14.45 -30.10
CA GLU A 695 23.65 -15.66 -29.27
C GLU A 695 24.44 -15.45 -27.97
N ALA A 696 25.61 -14.81 -28.06
CA ALA A 696 26.42 -14.47 -26.89
C ALA A 696 25.71 -13.52 -25.94
N LEU A 697 24.87 -12.59 -26.44
CA LEU A 697 24.05 -11.72 -25.58
C LEU A 697 23.03 -12.51 -24.75
N LEU A 698 22.57 -13.66 -25.24
CA LEU A 698 21.63 -14.53 -24.55
C LEU A 698 22.28 -15.41 -23.48
N ASP A 699 23.61 -15.62 -23.53
CA ASP A 699 24.36 -16.41 -22.55
C ASP A 699 24.88 -15.56 -21.38
N ASN A 700 25.07 -14.26 -21.61
CA ASN A 700 25.65 -13.36 -20.63
C ASN A 700 24.58 -12.50 -19.92
N LYS A 701 24.99 -11.88 -18.82
CA LYS A 701 24.23 -10.80 -18.17
C LYS A 701 24.58 -9.49 -18.87
N VAL A 702 23.62 -8.88 -19.54
CA VAL A 702 23.86 -7.76 -20.45
C VAL A 702 22.94 -6.58 -20.12
N VAL A 703 23.49 -5.37 -20.18
CA VAL A 703 22.76 -4.10 -20.11
C VAL A 703 23.07 -3.26 -21.35
N LEU A 704 22.04 -2.89 -22.10
CA LEU A 704 22.10 -2.01 -23.26
C LEU A 704 21.62 -0.62 -22.84
N GLU A 705 22.54 0.34 -22.73
CA GLU A 705 22.22 1.71 -22.32
C GLU A 705 22.02 2.60 -23.56
N LEU A 706 20.80 3.09 -23.79
CA LEU A 706 20.47 3.98 -24.91
C LEU A 706 20.24 5.45 -24.49
N GLU A 707 20.51 5.81 -23.22
CA GLU A 707 20.36 7.17 -22.67
C GLU A 707 20.94 8.23 -23.62
N VAL A 708 22.12 7.93 -24.17
CA VAL A 708 22.95 8.86 -24.95
C VAL A 708 22.36 9.18 -26.33
N LEU A 709 21.36 8.44 -26.80
CA LEU A 709 20.58 8.82 -27.98
C LEU A 709 19.64 9.97 -27.58
N GLN A 710 19.61 11.06 -28.35
CA GLN A 710 18.79 12.22 -27.99
C GLN A 710 17.34 12.07 -28.46
N SER A 711 17.12 11.49 -29.66
CA SER A 711 15.79 11.32 -30.23
C SER A 711 15.06 10.12 -29.60
N GLY A 712 13.76 10.30 -29.35
CA GLY A 712 12.89 9.19 -28.94
C GLY A 712 12.69 8.16 -30.06
N GLU A 713 12.71 8.60 -31.32
CA GLU A 713 12.59 7.74 -32.50
C GLU A 713 13.83 6.85 -32.66
N ASP A 714 15.05 7.39 -32.49
CA ASP A 714 16.29 6.61 -32.58
C ASP A 714 16.32 5.49 -31.53
N LYS A 715 15.85 5.79 -30.30
CA LYS A 715 15.71 4.79 -29.23
C LYS A 715 14.73 3.71 -29.64
N ALA A 716 13.55 4.09 -30.14
CA ALA A 716 12.53 3.14 -30.59
C ALA A 716 13.05 2.25 -31.74
N LEU A 717 13.79 2.81 -32.70
CA LEU A 717 14.41 2.06 -33.79
C LEU A 717 15.40 1.02 -33.28
N ILE A 718 16.34 1.43 -32.42
CA ILE A 718 17.34 0.52 -31.85
C ILE A 718 16.67 -0.56 -31.02
N MET A 719 15.68 -0.21 -30.18
CA MET A 719 14.89 -1.19 -29.42
C MET A 719 14.19 -2.20 -30.32
N ALA A 720 13.54 -1.75 -31.40
CA ALA A 720 12.83 -2.62 -32.35
C ALA A 720 13.77 -3.59 -33.06
N LEU A 721 14.91 -3.09 -33.56
CA LEU A 721 15.92 -3.91 -34.23
C LEU A 721 16.53 -4.94 -33.27
N LEU A 722 16.91 -4.50 -32.06
CA LEU A 722 17.42 -5.39 -31.02
C LEU A 722 16.43 -6.51 -30.72
N LEU A 723 15.17 -6.19 -30.41
CA LEU A 723 14.15 -7.18 -30.06
C LEU A 723 13.89 -8.16 -31.21
N GLY A 724 13.92 -7.70 -32.46
CA GLY A 724 13.84 -8.55 -33.64
C GLY A 724 15.00 -9.55 -33.75
N CYS A 725 16.23 -9.05 -33.63
CA CYS A 725 17.43 -9.89 -33.67
C CYS A 725 17.51 -10.87 -32.48
N ILE A 726 17.10 -10.42 -31.29
CA ILE A 726 17.00 -11.25 -30.09
C ILE A 726 15.98 -12.37 -30.30
N ASN A 727 14.79 -12.07 -30.83
CA ASN A 727 13.78 -13.08 -31.11
C ASN A 727 14.29 -14.16 -32.10
N ASP A 728 15.04 -13.77 -33.13
CA ASP A 728 15.68 -14.74 -34.02
C ASP A 728 16.77 -15.56 -33.28
N ALA A 729 17.65 -14.92 -32.52
CA ALA A 729 18.70 -15.60 -31.75
C ALA A 729 18.11 -16.59 -30.72
N VAL A 730 17.00 -16.23 -30.07
CA VAL A 730 16.28 -17.06 -29.11
C VAL A 730 15.74 -18.33 -29.76
N ARG A 731 15.18 -18.23 -30.98
CA ARG A 731 14.71 -19.40 -31.74
C ARG A 731 15.87 -20.35 -32.07
N LEU A 732 16.97 -19.81 -32.59
CA LEU A 732 18.18 -20.58 -32.90
C LEU A 732 18.72 -21.31 -31.66
N LYS A 733 18.78 -20.60 -30.53
CA LYS A 733 19.27 -21.15 -29.27
C LYS A 733 18.34 -22.22 -28.70
N HIS A 734 17.03 -22.02 -28.79
CA HIS A 734 16.04 -23.00 -28.37
C HIS A 734 16.07 -24.27 -29.24
N GLU A 735 16.30 -24.14 -30.54
CA GLU A 735 16.51 -25.29 -31.43
C GLU A 735 17.73 -26.13 -31.00
N LYS A 736 18.81 -25.48 -30.56
CA LYS A 736 20.01 -26.16 -30.00
C LYS A 736 19.79 -26.69 -28.59
N ASN A 737 19.06 -25.96 -27.73
CA ASN A 737 18.80 -26.28 -26.33
C ASN A 737 17.37 -25.85 -25.90
N PRO A 738 16.38 -26.75 -25.92
CA PRO A 738 15.00 -26.45 -25.52
C PRO A 738 14.83 -26.05 -24.04
N ASP A 739 15.79 -26.42 -23.18
CA ASP A 739 15.79 -26.09 -21.76
C ASP A 739 16.43 -24.73 -21.47
N PHE A 740 16.89 -24.00 -22.49
CA PHE A 740 17.41 -22.64 -22.34
C PHE A 740 16.38 -21.70 -21.68
N ARG A 741 16.84 -20.90 -20.71
CA ARG A 741 16.02 -19.92 -19.99
C ARG A 741 16.78 -18.61 -19.84
N GLN A 742 16.12 -17.49 -20.10
CA GLN A 742 16.70 -16.15 -20.02
C GLN A 742 15.61 -15.11 -19.78
N ILE A 743 15.99 -13.97 -19.20
CA ILE A 743 15.09 -12.83 -18.99
C ILE A 743 15.50 -11.69 -19.89
N THR A 744 14.56 -11.16 -20.67
CA THR A 744 14.74 -9.88 -21.36
C THR A 744 13.89 -8.81 -20.68
N LEU A 745 14.50 -7.74 -20.21
CA LEU A 745 13.85 -6.61 -19.58
C LEU A 745 13.85 -5.40 -20.52
N VAL A 746 12.68 -4.81 -20.75
CA VAL A 746 12.50 -3.63 -21.61
C VAL A 746 11.91 -2.49 -20.78
N GLU A 747 12.70 -1.45 -20.54
CA GLU A 747 12.23 -0.20 -19.95
C GLU A 747 11.58 0.71 -21.01
N GLU A 748 10.58 1.50 -20.61
CA GLU A 748 9.84 2.45 -21.47
C GLU A 748 9.35 1.82 -22.79
N ALA A 749 8.79 0.62 -22.69
CA ALA A 749 8.28 -0.12 -23.86
C ALA A 749 7.20 0.65 -24.63
N HIS A 750 6.55 1.66 -24.03
CA HIS A 750 5.64 2.56 -24.74
C HIS A 750 6.31 3.27 -25.92
N ARG A 751 7.64 3.41 -25.95
CA ARG A 751 8.34 3.96 -27.13
C ARG A 751 8.12 3.15 -28.40
N LEU A 752 7.88 1.84 -28.27
CA LEU A 752 7.65 0.92 -29.39
C LEU A 752 6.21 0.40 -29.45
N LEU A 753 5.61 0.13 -28.29
CA LEU A 753 4.32 -0.55 -28.16
C LEU A 753 3.17 0.41 -27.81
N SER A 754 3.32 1.69 -28.18
CA SER A 754 2.27 2.71 -28.00
C SER A 754 1.05 2.39 -28.86
N ARG A 755 -0.13 2.74 -28.35
CA ARG A 755 -1.36 2.75 -29.16
C ARG A 755 -1.22 3.76 -30.30
N PRO A 756 -1.35 3.34 -31.57
CA PRO A 756 -1.30 4.27 -32.70
C PRO A 756 -2.54 5.16 -32.75
N GLU A 757 -2.40 6.28 -33.46
CA GLU A 757 -3.49 7.24 -33.65
C GLU A 757 -4.66 6.64 -34.44
N PRO A 758 -5.93 6.99 -34.12
CA PRO A 758 -7.09 6.50 -34.83
C PRO A 758 -7.02 6.84 -36.33
N GLY A 759 -6.96 5.81 -37.18
CA GLY A 759 -6.91 5.95 -38.64
C GLY A 759 -5.58 5.51 -39.27
N ASP A 760 -4.51 5.38 -38.50
CA ASP A 760 -3.22 4.86 -38.99
C ASP A 760 -3.18 3.32 -38.93
N LYS A 761 -3.77 2.69 -39.96
CA LYS A 761 -3.84 1.23 -40.07
C LYS A 761 -2.46 0.58 -40.20
N ALA A 762 -1.50 1.25 -40.85
CA ALA A 762 -0.18 0.68 -41.09
C ALA A 762 0.62 0.60 -39.79
N ALA A 763 0.61 1.67 -38.99
CA ALA A 763 1.22 1.66 -37.66
C ALA A 763 0.54 0.66 -36.71
N ALA A 764 -0.81 0.57 -36.74
CA ALA A 764 -1.56 -0.41 -35.93
C ALA A 764 -1.13 -1.85 -36.21
N MET A 765 -1.13 -2.26 -37.48
CA MET A 765 -0.71 -3.60 -37.88
C MET A 765 0.75 -3.88 -37.53
N ALA A 766 1.62 -2.89 -37.65
CA ALA A 766 3.03 -3.04 -37.30
C ALA A 766 3.22 -3.25 -35.79
N VAL A 767 2.56 -2.43 -34.95
CA VAL A 767 2.62 -2.56 -33.48
C VAL A 767 2.02 -3.89 -33.00
N GLU A 768 0.90 -4.33 -33.57
CA GLU A 768 0.32 -5.66 -33.29
C GLU A 768 1.28 -6.79 -33.64
N SER A 769 1.91 -6.73 -34.83
CA SER A 769 2.91 -7.72 -35.23
C SER A 769 4.11 -7.80 -34.27
N PHE A 770 4.52 -6.67 -33.68
CA PHE A 770 5.55 -6.66 -32.62
C PHE A 770 5.04 -7.28 -31.32
N ALA A 771 3.80 -7.00 -30.93
CA ALA A 771 3.17 -7.58 -29.74
C ALA A 771 3.10 -9.10 -29.83
N ASP A 772 2.68 -9.62 -30.98
CA ASP A 772 2.61 -11.04 -31.26
C ASP A 772 4.00 -11.68 -31.20
N MET A 773 5.00 -11.04 -31.80
CA MET A 773 6.39 -11.49 -31.74
C MET A 773 6.86 -11.64 -30.29
N LEU A 774 6.57 -10.66 -29.43
CA LEU A 774 6.94 -10.68 -28.02
C LEU A 774 6.14 -11.72 -27.21
N ALA A 775 4.88 -11.98 -27.55
CA ALA A 775 4.10 -13.04 -26.93
C ALA A 775 4.63 -14.45 -27.28
N GLU A 776 5.22 -14.61 -28.47
CA GLU A 776 5.78 -15.90 -28.91
C GLU A 776 7.07 -16.29 -28.20
N VAL A 777 7.89 -15.34 -27.72
CA VAL A 777 9.21 -15.66 -27.12
C VAL A 777 9.10 -16.55 -25.88
N ARG A 778 7.93 -16.56 -25.21
CA ARG A 778 7.62 -17.50 -24.12
C ARG A 778 7.77 -18.96 -24.53
N LYS A 779 7.39 -19.32 -25.76
CA LYS A 779 7.48 -20.69 -26.27
C LYS A 779 8.93 -21.17 -26.38
N PHE A 780 9.88 -20.23 -26.47
CA PHE A 780 11.30 -20.48 -26.65
C PHE A 780 12.12 -20.31 -25.36
N GLY A 781 11.45 -20.23 -24.20
CA GLY A 781 12.12 -20.21 -22.91
C GLY A 781 12.54 -18.84 -22.40
N VAL A 782 12.17 -17.75 -23.08
CA VAL A 782 12.50 -16.37 -22.65
C VAL A 782 11.33 -15.73 -21.91
N GLY A 783 11.61 -15.27 -20.69
CA GLY A 783 10.72 -14.42 -19.91
C GLY A 783 10.92 -12.94 -20.29
N LEU A 784 9.81 -12.23 -20.50
CA LEU A 784 9.85 -10.80 -20.84
C LEU A 784 9.41 -10.01 -19.62
N VAL A 785 10.22 -9.04 -19.21
CA VAL A 785 9.87 -8.07 -18.16
C VAL A 785 9.67 -6.72 -18.82
N ILE A 786 8.45 -6.20 -18.81
CA ILE A 786 8.13 -4.90 -19.38
C ILE A 786 7.96 -3.91 -18.24
N ALA A 787 8.80 -2.88 -18.21
CA ALA A 787 8.79 -1.86 -17.18
C ALA A 787 8.38 -0.50 -17.76
N ASP A 788 7.18 -0.01 -17.42
CA ASP A 788 6.64 1.24 -17.98
C ASP A 788 5.98 2.13 -16.93
N GLN A 789 6.02 3.44 -17.13
CA GLN A 789 5.43 4.42 -16.21
C GLN A 789 3.95 4.67 -16.49
N ILE A 790 3.51 4.55 -17.75
CA ILE A 790 2.16 4.93 -18.19
C ILE A 790 1.52 3.72 -18.90
N PRO A 791 0.92 2.78 -18.14
CA PRO A 791 0.34 1.58 -18.72
C PRO A 791 -0.77 1.87 -19.73
N SER A 792 -1.51 2.98 -19.60
CA SER A 792 -2.59 3.32 -20.53
C SER A 792 -2.13 3.62 -21.96
N LYS A 793 -0.86 4.03 -22.15
CA LYS A 793 -0.26 4.26 -23.47
C LYS A 793 0.03 2.99 -24.25
N LEU A 794 0.21 1.87 -23.56
CA LEU A 794 0.51 0.59 -24.18
C LEU A 794 -0.73 -0.03 -24.83
N ILE A 795 -0.53 -0.77 -25.90
CA ILE A 795 -1.59 -1.64 -26.44
C ILE A 795 -2.06 -2.65 -25.36
N PRO A 796 -3.37 -2.95 -25.27
CA PRO A 796 -3.90 -3.81 -24.21
C PRO A 796 -3.28 -5.21 -24.15
N ASP A 797 -2.88 -5.75 -25.31
CA ASP A 797 -2.38 -7.14 -25.43
C ASP A 797 -1.06 -7.34 -24.69
N VAL A 798 -0.23 -6.30 -24.60
CA VAL A 798 1.01 -6.33 -23.82
C VAL A 798 0.70 -6.57 -22.33
N ILE A 799 -0.28 -5.87 -21.77
CA ILE A 799 -0.65 -6.03 -20.35
C ILE A 799 -1.36 -7.36 -20.13
N LYS A 800 -2.29 -7.75 -21.02
CA LYS A 800 -3.06 -9.00 -20.90
C LYS A 800 -2.19 -10.25 -20.97
N ASN A 801 -1.16 -10.25 -21.83
CA ASN A 801 -0.29 -11.40 -22.05
C ASN A 801 0.78 -11.59 -20.95
N THR A 802 0.87 -10.69 -19.97
CA THR A 802 1.74 -10.88 -18.79
C THR A 802 1.03 -11.62 -17.66
N ASN A 803 1.68 -12.64 -17.11
CA ASN A 803 1.15 -13.43 -16.00
C ASN A 803 1.33 -12.73 -14.65
N THR A 804 2.49 -12.11 -14.44
CA THR A 804 2.80 -11.39 -13.21
C THR A 804 2.69 -9.90 -13.46
N LYS A 805 1.98 -9.19 -12.57
CA LYS A 805 1.77 -7.75 -12.64
C LYS A 805 2.16 -7.13 -11.31
N ILE A 806 3.04 -6.13 -11.37
CA ILE A 806 3.54 -5.41 -10.20
C ILE A 806 3.26 -3.93 -10.40
N VAL A 807 2.37 -3.38 -9.58
CA VAL A 807 1.89 -2.00 -9.68
C VAL A 807 2.34 -1.24 -8.45
N HIS A 808 3.34 -0.38 -8.63
CA HIS A 808 3.68 0.65 -7.66
C HIS A 808 2.68 1.81 -7.74
N ARG A 809 2.94 2.89 -7.00
CA ARG A 809 2.08 4.08 -6.97
C ARG A 809 1.70 4.58 -8.39
N LEU A 810 0.41 4.75 -8.63
CA LEU A 810 -0.19 5.32 -9.84
C LEU A 810 -1.22 6.40 -9.47
N PHE A 811 -1.21 7.53 -10.18
CA PHE A 811 -2.16 8.65 -9.92
C PHE A 811 -3.30 8.70 -10.94
N ALA A 812 -2.98 8.61 -12.23
CA ALA A 812 -3.94 8.82 -13.30
C ALA A 812 -5.05 7.75 -13.29
N GLU A 813 -6.30 8.16 -13.52
CA GLU A 813 -7.45 7.26 -13.42
C GLU A 813 -7.43 6.17 -14.49
N ASP A 814 -7.07 6.52 -15.73
CA ASP A 814 -6.92 5.61 -16.86
C ASP A 814 -5.85 4.54 -16.60
N ASP A 815 -4.71 4.91 -16.02
CA ASP A 815 -3.66 3.97 -15.62
C ASP A 815 -4.15 3.01 -14.51
N ARG A 816 -4.81 3.56 -13.49
CA ARG A 816 -5.38 2.77 -12.38
C ARG A 816 -6.46 1.82 -12.87
N ARG A 817 -7.28 2.25 -13.83
CA ARG A 817 -8.34 1.42 -14.43
C ARG A 817 -7.76 0.30 -15.27
N ALA A 818 -6.79 0.59 -16.14
CA ALA A 818 -6.12 -0.41 -16.97
C ALA A 818 -5.49 -1.52 -16.13
N MET A 819 -4.81 -1.17 -15.03
CA MET A 819 -4.23 -2.16 -14.13
C MET A 819 -5.27 -2.87 -13.25
N GLY A 820 -6.28 -2.16 -12.76
CA GLY A 820 -7.33 -2.76 -11.94
C GLY A 820 -8.12 -3.84 -12.66
N GLU A 821 -8.50 -3.58 -13.93
CA GLU A 821 -9.17 -4.57 -14.79
C GLU A 821 -8.29 -5.79 -15.06
N ALA A 822 -6.96 -5.60 -15.15
CA ALA A 822 -6.02 -6.68 -15.45
C ALA A 822 -5.57 -7.50 -14.22
N MET A 823 -5.93 -7.08 -13.01
CA MET A 823 -5.47 -7.65 -11.73
C MET A 823 -6.62 -8.04 -10.77
N MET A 824 -7.87 -8.07 -11.26
CA MET A 824 -9.06 -8.38 -10.46
C MET A 824 -9.26 -7.45 -9.25
N MET A 825 -8.94 -6.17 -9.40
CA MET A 825 -9.13 -5.19 -8.32
C MET A 825 -10.54 -4.62 -8.30
N ASP A 826 -11.08 -4.41 -7.10
CA ASP A 826 -12.31 -3.65 -6.90
C ASP A 826 -12.08 -2.12 -6.93
N ASP A 827 -13.16 -1.34 -6.84
CA ASP A 827 -13.10 0.12 -6.89
C ASP A 827 -12.29 0.75 -5.75
N GLU A 828 -12.35 0.16 -4.54
CA GLU A 828 -11.61 0.65 -3.37
C GLU A 828 -10.11 0.39 -3.53
N GLN A 829 -9.73 -0.81 -3.98
CA GLN A 829 -8.36 -1.21 -4.27
C GLN A 829 -7.73 -0.35 -5.37
N ARG A 830 -8.49 -0.05 -6.43
CA ARG A 830 -8.04 0.87 -7.49
C ARG A 830 -7.91 2.31 -6.98
N ALA A 831 -8.81 2.75 -6.10
CA ALA A 831 -8.73 4.06 -5.46
C ALA A 831 -7.58 4.17 -4.45
N PHE A 832 -7.05 3.04 -3.98
CA PHE A 832 -5.93 2.97 -3.05
C PHE A 832 -4.55 3.13 -3.70
N LEU A 833 -4.38 2.78 -4.99
CA LEU A 833 -3.09 2.84 -5.71
C LEU A 833 -2.29 4.17 -5.57
N PRO A 834 -2.92 5.37 -5.52
CA PRO A 834 -2.20 6.63 -5.26
C PRO A 834 -1.55 6.73 -3.88
N ASN A 835 -2.04 5.95 -2.89
CA ASN A 835 -1.63 6.00 -1.49
C ASN A 835 -0.51 5.02 -1.14
N LEU A 836 -0.09 4.15 -2.06
CA LEU A 836 1.03 3.21 -1.86
C LEU A 836 2.29 3.98 -1.51
N ASP A 837 3.02 3.59 -0.46
CA ASP A 837 4.30 4.24 -0.10
C ASP A 837 5.44 3.86 -1.06
N ILE A 838 6.58 4.57 -0.99
CA ILE A 838 7.75 4.21 -1.81
C ILE A 838 8.21 2.79 -1.46
N GLY A 839 8.41 1.97 -2.48
CA GLY A 839 8.73 0.54 -2.34
C GLY A 839 7.54 -0.33 -1.95
N GLU A 840 6.32 0.22 -1.88
CA GLU A 840 5.10 -0.58 -1.81
C GLU A 840 4.50 -0.77 -3.20
N ALA A 841 4.03 -1.98 -3.46
CA ALA A 841 3.39 -2.34 -4.70
C ALA A 841 2.19 -3.25 -4.44
N VAL A 842 1.23 -3.23 -5.34
CA VAL A 842 0.20 -4.26 -5.46
C VAL A 842 0.69 -5.27 -6.48
N ILE A 843 0.77 -6.55 -6.09
CA ILE A 843 1.29 -7.64 -6.89
C ILE A 843 0.17 -8.63 -7.19
N PHE A 844 0.09 -9.08 -8.44
CA PHE A 844 -0.81 -10.14 -8.86
C PHE A 844 -0.05 -11.14 -9.72
N CYS A 845 -0.29 -12.43 -9.50
CA CYS A 845 0.19 -13.49 -10.36
C CYS A 845 -0.97 -14.37 -10.80
N GLY A 846 -0.91 -14.90 -12.02
CA GLY A 846 -1.86 -15.90 -12.49
C GLY A 846 -1.93 -17.10 -11.53
N GLY A 847 -3.15 -17.42 -11.08
CA GLY A 847 -3.41 -18.47 -10.09
C GLY A 847 -3.61 -17.97 -8.66
N TRP A 848 -3.40 -16.69 -8.38
CA TRP A 848 -3.78 -16.09 -7.10
C TRP A 848 -5.28 -15.77 -7.07
N HIS A 849 -5.86 -15.78 -5.87
CA HIS A 849 -7.28 -15.48 -5.66
C HIS A 849 -7.58 -13.96 -5.59
N GLY A 850 -6.54 -13.12 -5.60
CA GLY A 850 -6.64 -11.67 -5.58
C GLY A 850 -5.25 -11.03 -5.61
N ALA A 851 -5.20 -9.71 -5.81
CA ALA A 851 -3.97 -8.94 -5.74
C ALA A 851 -3.53 -8.70 -4.29
N ALA A 852 -2.23 -8.65 -4.04
CA ALA A 852 -1.63 -8.51 -2.72
C ALA A 852 -0.90 -7.17 -2.58
N HIS A 853 -1.20 -6.41 -1.52
CA HIS A 853 -0.39 -5.24 -1.15
C HIS A 853 0.91 -5.73 -0.49
N THR A 854 2.04 -5.30 -1.03
CA THR A 854 3.36 -5.85 -0.73
C THR A 854 4.36 -4.74 -0.49
N LYS A 855 5.15 -4.84 0.58
CA LYS A 855 6.38 -4.05 0.74
C LYS A 855 7.50 -4.79 0.01
N VAL A 856 7.91 -4.25 -1.13
CA VAL A 856 9.02 -4.78 -1.93
C VAL A 856 10.30 -4.62 -1.13
N ARG A 857 11.14 -5.65 -1.15
CA ARG A 857 12.41 -5.65 -0.43
C ARG A 857 13.39 -4.62 -1.03
N CYS A 858 14.19 -4.00 -0.18
CA CYS A 858 15.19 -2.97 -0.57
C CYS A 858 16.60 -3.26 -0.04
N ASP A 859 16.82 -4.47 0.46
CA ASP A 859 18.09 -4.96 1.01
C ASP A 859 19.06 -5.46 -0.07
N LEU A 860 18.55 -5.86 -1.23
CA LEU A 860 19.36 -6.47 -2.28
C LEU A 860 19.91 -5.51 -3.34
N ALA A 861 19.17 -4.46 -3.67
CA ALA A 861 19.55 -3.49 -4.67
C ALA A 861 18.99 -2.12 -4.26
N GLN A 862 19.81 -1.07 -4.32
CA GLN A 862 19.42 0.28 -3.94
C GLN A 862 19.80 1.27 -5.03
N THR A 863 18.86 2.10 -5.45
CA THR A 863 19.07 3.09 -6.52
C THR A 863 19.58 4.44 -5.99
N ASP A 864 19.70 4.61 -4.67
CA ASP A 864 19.92 5.92 -4.04
C ASP A 864 21.39 6.40 -4.10
N ASN A 865 22.30 5.54 -4.57
CA ASN A 865 23.74 5.81 -4.66
C ASN A 865 24.24 5.87 -6.12
N LEU A 866 23.58 6.69 -6.96
CA LEU A 866 23.84 6.88 -8.40
C LEU A 866 25.23 7.45 -8.78
N GLN A 867 26.21 7.46 -7.89
CA GLN A 867 27.58 7.86 -8.21
C GLN A 867 28.59 6.83 -7.70
N GLU A 868 28.68 5.69 -8.37
CA GLU A 868 29.90 4.90 -8.28
C GLU A 868 31.04 5.62 -9.00
N LYS A 869 31.89 6.25 -8.19
CA LYS A 869 33.31 6.45 -8.49
C LYS A 869 33.98 5.06 -8.59
N GLY A 870 33.84 4.36 -9.71
CA GLY A 870 34.50 3.04 -9.86
C GLY A 870 34.23 2.22 -11.12
N LEU A 871 33.09 2.38 -11.80
CA LEU A 871 32.79 1.63 -13.02
C LEU A 871 33.54 2.20 -14.24
N ASP A 872 34.63 1.57 -14.64
CA ASP A 872 35.35 1.94 -15.87
C ASP A 872 34.69 1.31 -17.11
N ILE A 873 33.67 2.00 -17.64
CA ILE A 873 32.95 1.60 -18.85
C ILE A 873 33.90 1.54 -20.06
N LYS A 874 34.95 2.36 -20.12
CA LYS A 874 35.88 2.36 -21.26
C LYS A 874 36.68 1.06 -21.29
N GLN A 875 37.14 0.60 -20.12
CA GLN A 875 37.86 -0.66 -20.03
C GLN A 875 36.96 -1.85 -20.36
N LEU A 876 35.69 -1.83 -19.95
CA LEU A 876 34.72 -2.85 -20.35
C LEU A 876 34.48 -2.87 -21.87
N GLY A 877 34.30 -1.70 -22.50
CA GLY A 877 34.14 -1.57 -23.95
C GLY A 877 35.35 -2.07 -24.73
N LEU A 878 36.57 -1.84 -24.21
CA LEU A 878 37.81 -2.37 -24.76
C LEU A 878 37.85 -3.91 -24.71
N THR A 879 37.48 -4.52 -23.58
CA THR A 879 37.40 -5.99 -23.47
C THR A 879 36.34 -6.56 -24.43
N GLN A 880 35.18 -5.92 -24.55
CA GLN A 880 34.13 -6.36 -25.48
C GLN A 880 34.57 -6.27 -26.94
N LEU A 881 35.21 -5.16 -27.33
CA LEU A 881 35.74 -5.00 -28.68
C LEU A 881 36.81 -6.07 -28.97
N TRP A 882 37.65 -6.38 -27.98
CA TRP A 882 38.65 -7.43 -28.09
C TRP A 882 38.02 -8.81 -28.32
N ASP A 883 36.99 -9.16 -27.57
CA ASP A 883 36.26 -10.42 -27.73
C ASP A 883 35.65 -10.55 -29.14
N GLU A 884 35.09 -9.46 -29.67
CA GLU A 884 34.43 -9.40 -31.00
C GLU A 884 35.38 -9.13 -32.17
N ARG A 885 36.69 -8.97 -31.94
CA ARG A 885 37.65 -8.49 -32.96
C ARG A 885 37.65 -9.30 -34.26
N LYS A 886 37.50 -10.62 -34.18
CA LYS A 886 37.47 -11.49 -35.37
C LYS A 886 36.19 -11.33 -36.19
N ARG A 887 35.09 -10.97 -35.54
CA ARG A 887 33.79 -10.73 -36.18
C ARG A 887 33.76 -9.34 -36.82
N TYR A 888 34.26 -8.34 -36.11
CA TYR A 888 34.26 -6.95 -36.56
C TYR A 888 35.42 -6.58 -37.49
N TYR A 889 36.55 -7.27 -37.37
CA TYR A 889 37.81 -6.98 -38.08
C TYR A 889 38.51 -8.24 -38.61
N PRO A 890 37.82 -9.10 -39.38
CA PRO A 890 38.37 -10.37 -39.83
C PRO A 890 39.64 -10.20 -40.69
N ASN A 891 39.67 -9.29 -41.67
CA ASN A 891 40.84 -9.10 -42.52
C ASN A 891 42.04 -8.55 -41.74
N PHE A 892 41.82 -7.64 -40.80
CA PHE A 892 42.91 -7.13 -39.95
C PHE A 892 43.45 -8.25 -39.04
N THR A 893 42.56 -9.07 -38.47
CA THR A 893 42.99 -10.15 -37.57
C THR A 893 43.82 -11.23 -38.27
N GLN A 894 43.60 -11.47 -39.56
CA GLN A 894 44.42 -12.39 -40.37
C GLN A 894 45.86 -11.91 -40.58
N LEU A 895 46.16 -10.63 -40.34
CA LEU A 895 47.53 -10.11 -40.42
C LEU A 895 48.41 -10.57 -39.24
N GLY A 896 47.81 -11.16 -38.20
CA GLY A 896 48.55 -11.67 -37.03
C GLY A 896 49.16 -10.58 -36.14
N TRP A 897 48.70 -9.33 -36.23
CA TRP A 897 49.24 -8.19 -35.45
C TRP A 897 48.25 -7.71 -34.40
N LEU A 898 48.69 -7.60 -33.14
CA LEU A 898 47.86 -7.20 -31.99
C LEU A 898 46.61 -8.09 -31.82
N THR A 899 46.73 -9.41 -32.04
CA THR A 899 45.56 -10.31 -32.16
C THR A 899 45.60 -11.56 -31.27
N GLU A 900 46.75 -11.90 -30.70
CA GLU A 900 46.95 -13.16 -29.96
C GLU A 900 47.00 -12.98 -28.43
N ASP A 901 47.51 -11.86 -27.92
CA ASP A 901 47.67 -11.63 -26.48
C ASP A 901 46.61 -10.65 -25.94
N PRO A 902 45.82 -11.01 -24.91
CA PRO A 902 44.88 -10.08 -24.27
C PRO A 902 45.51 -8.77 -23.78
N ARG A 903 46.82 -8.72 -23.57
CA ARG A 903 47.57 -7.49 -23.23
C ARG A 903 47.59 -6.48 -24.39
N ASP A 904 47.35 -6.91 -25.62
CA ASP A 904 47.33 -6.06 -26.82
C ASP A 904 45.98 -5.36 -27.00
N ALA A 905 44.97 -5.69 -26.19
CA ALA A 905 43.62 -5.16 -26.34
C ALA A 905 43.54 -3.61 -26.35
N PRO A 906 44.29 -2.87 -25.51
CA PRO A 906 44.34 -1.41 -25.60
C PRO A 906 44.95 -0.91 -26.91
N GLU A 907 46.06 -1.50 -27.35
CA GLU A 907 46.75 -1.11 -28.58
C GLU A 907 45.86 -1.39 -29.80
N PHE A 908 45.19 -2.54 -29.84
CA PHE A 908 44.21 -2.87 -30.89
C PHE A 908 43.06 -1.88 -30.94
N ALA A 909 42.42 -1.62 -29.80
CA ALA A 909 41.27 -0.73 -29.70
C ALA A 909 41.64 0.73 -30.05
N GLU A 910 42.84 1.16 -29.69
CA GLU A 910 43.40 2.46 -30.06
C GLU A 910 43.74 2.52 -31.55
N PHE A 911 44.35 1.47 -32.12
CA PHE A 911 44.67 1.39 -33.55
C PHE A 911 43.42 1.53 -34.41
N VAL A 912 42.41 0.71 -34.15
CA VAL A 912 41.14 0.71 -34.89
C VAL A 912 40.47 2.08 -34.83
N ARG A 913 40.38 2.67 -33.63
CA ARG A 913 39.76 3.97 -33.41
C ARG A 913 40.53 5.09 -34.12
N HIS A 914 41.83 5.18 -33.89
CA HIS A 914 42.68 6.24 -34.44
C HIS A 914 42.72 6.15 -35.97
N THR A 915 42.85 4.96 -36.54
CA THR A 915 42.84 4.74 -37.99
C THR A 915 41.57 5.28 -38.64
N ARG A 916 40.40 4.99 -38.08
CA ARG A 916 39.11 5.53 -38.57
C ARG A 916 39.01 7.05 -38.45
N GLN A 917 39.47 7.63 -37.35
CA GLN A 917 39.46 9.09 -37.16
C GLN A 917 40.36 9.80 -38.17
N VAL A 918 41.53 9.22 -38.43
CA VAL A 918 42.54 9.78 -39.32
C VAL A 918 42.12 9.58 -40.78
N GLN A 919 41.38 8.53 -41.15
CA GLN A 919 40.80 8.38 -42.48
C GLN A 919 39.98 9.61 -42.91
N ASN A 920 39.11 10.10 -42.04
CA ASN A 920 38.33 11.32 -42.33
C ASN A 920 39.23 12.55 -42.51
N GLN A 921 40.33 12.64 -41.74
CA GLN A 921 41.32 13.71 -41.91
C GLN A 921 42.06 13.57 -43.24
N LEU A 922 42.42 12.36 -43.65
CA LEU A 922 43.10 12.08 -44.91
C LEU A 922 42.21 12.43 -46.12
N ILE A 923 40.92 12.07 -46.09
CA ILE A 923 39.95 12.45 -47.13
C ILE A 923 39.81 13.98 -47.20
N HIS A 924 39.69 14.65 -46.04
CA HIS A 924 39.62 16.12 -46.00
C HIS A 924 40.90 16.79 -46.51
N PHE A 925 42.06 16.24 -46.16
CA PHE A 925 43.35 16.67 -46.68
C PHE A 925 43.36 16.53 -48.21
N ALA A 926 43.04 15.35 -48.74
CA ALA A 926 43.02 15.06 -50.18
C ALA A 926 42.11 16.02 -50.97
N VAL A 927 40.93 16.34 -50.42
CA VAL A 927 39.95 17.24 -51.05
C VAL A 927 40.47 18.68 -51.11
N ASN A 928 41.05 19.18 -50.01
CA ASN A 928 41.55 20.56 -49.92
C ASN A 928 42.93 20.75 -50.55
N TRP A 929 43.73 19.68 -50.62
CA TRP A 929 45.04 19.65 -51.27
C TRP A 929 44.91 19.86 -52.79
N ALA A 930 43.84 19.32 -53.39
CA ALA A 930 43.54 19.39 -54.81
C ALA A 930 42.96 20.73 -55.30
N ASP A 931 42.84 21.74 -54.44
CA ASP A 931 42.36 23.07 -54.81
C ASP A 931 43.57 23.94 -55.25
N ALA A 932 43.81 23.98 -56.56
CA ALA A 932 45.05 24.50 -57.14
C ALA A 932 45.26 26.01 -56.93
N ASP A 933 44.18 26.77 -56.69
CA ASP A 933 44.16 28.24 -56.63
C ASP A 933 44.28 28.84 -55.22
N ALA A 934 44.36 28.00 -54.17
CA ALA A 934 44.49 28.48 -52.80
C ALA A 934 45.90 29.06 -52.53
N LYS A 935 45.97 30.36 -52.18
CA LYS A 935 47.21 31.05 -51.76
C LYS A 935 47.69 30.64 -50.36
N GLU A 936 46.78 30.20 -49.50
CA GLU A 936 47.05 29.66 -48.15
C GLU A 936 46.12 28.47 -47.89
N TYR A 937 46.66 27.40 -47.28
CA TYR A 937 45.85 26.26 -46.86
C TYR A 937 45.02 26.61 -45.63
N SER A 938 43.77 26.13 -45.58
CA SER A 938 42.94 26.33 -44.40
C SER A 938 43.60 25.71 -43.15
N LYS A 939 43.43 26.35 -41.99
CA LYS A 939 43.89 25.81 -40.69
C LYS A 939 43.44 24.36 -40.47
N ARG A 940 42.25 24.00 -40.97
CA ARG A 940 41.70 22.64 -40.92
C ARG A 940 42.50 21.64 -41.77
N ALA A 941 43.00 22.03 -42.94
CA ALA A 941 43.82 21.18 -43.80
C ALA A 941 45.22 20.93 -43.21
N ILE A 942 45.84 21.97 -42.64
CA ILE A 942 47.13 21.85 -41.92
C ILE A 942 46.98 20.90 -40.71
N THR A 943 45.95 21.11 -39.89
CA THR A 943 45.67 20.23 -38.74
C THR A 943 45.37 18.79 -39.17
N ALA A 944 44.71 18.58 -40.32
CA ALA A 944 44.46 17.25 -40.86
C ALA A 944 45.76 16.54 -41.26
N PHE A 945 46.66 17.26 -41.96
CA PHE A 945 48.00 16.76 -42.32
C PHE A 945 48.80 16.36 -41.07
N ASP A 946 48.88 17.24 -40.06
CA ASP A 946 49.62 16.98 -38.83
C ASP A 946 49.10 15.74 -38.09
N ARG A 947 47.78 15.54 -38.06
CA ARG A 947 47.16 14.37 -37.42
C ARG A 947 47.48 13.06 -38.13
N VAL A 948 47.51 13.06 -39.47
CA VAL A 948 47.90 11.87 -40.25
C VAL A 948 49.38 11.52 -39.99
N LYS A 949 50.25 12.54 -39.91
CA LYS A 949 51.67 12.34 -39.61
C LYS A 949 51.92 11.86 -38.18
N GLN A 950 51.20 12.41 -37.21
CA GLN A 950 51.24 11.97 -35.81
C GLN A 950 50.81 10.50 -35.68
N TRP A 951 49.75 10.11 -36.40
CA TRP A 951 49.31 8.71 -36.45
C TRP A 951 50.42 7.80 -36.98
N LEU A 952 51.02 8.16 -38.12
CA LEU A 952 52.05 7.35 -38.78
C LEU A 952 53.28 7.16 -37.87
N SER A 953 53.80 8.26 -37.30
CA SER A 953 54.95 8.21 -36.41
C SER A 953 54.71 7.41 -35.11
N HIS A 954 53.48 7.44 -34.58
CA HIS A 954 53.11 6.67 -33.40
C HIS A 954 53.11 5.17 -33.68
N TRP A 955 52.44 4.74 -34.76
CA TRP A 955 52.28 3.32 -35.09
C TRP A 955 53.52 2.68 -35.72
N GLU A 956 54.39 3.46 -36.37
CA GLU A 956 55.70 2.98 -36.85
C GLU A 956 56.55 2.45 -35.67
N LYS A 957 56.62 3.20 -34.56
CA LYS A 957 57.37 2.80 -33.36
C LYS A 957 56.85 1.50 -32.74
N ILE A 958 55.52 1.32 -32.72
CA ILE A 958 54.87 0.12 -32.16
C ILE A 958 55.10 -1.08 -33.09
N ALA A 959 54.95 -0.90 -34.40
CA ALA A 959 55.19 -1.94 -35.39
C ALA A 959 56.67 -2.41 -35.40
N GLU A 960 57.63 -1.50 -35.26
CA GLU A 960 59.06 -1.81 -35.16
C GLU A 960 59.40 -2.58 -33.87
N LYS A 961 58.81 -2.19 -32.73
CA LYS A 961 59.00 -2.85 -31.44
C LYS A 961 58.55 -4.32 -31.45
N ASN A 962 57.50 -4.65 -32.22
CA ASN A 962 56.95 -6.00 -32.31
C ASN A 962 57.67 -6.88 -33.36
N ASN A 963 58.79 -6.43 -33.95
CA ASN A 963 59.68 -7.22 -34.84
C ASN A 963 58.96 -7.86 -36.05
N LEU A 964 57.88 -7.23 -36.55
CA LEU A 964 57.07 -7.73 -37.66
C LEU A 964 57.70 -7.48 -39.05
N SER A 965 58.90 -6.87 -39.10
CA SER A 965 59.57 -6.43 -40.34
C SER A 965 60.33 -7.51 -41.11
N LYS A 966 60.07 -8.80 -40.87
CA LYS A 966 60.85 -9.87 -41.52
C LYS A 966 60.64 -9.97 -43.04
N GLU A 967 59.58 -9.38 -43.61
CA GLU A 967 59.27 -9.48 -45.05
C GLU A 967 58.94 -8.16 -45.79
N LYS A 968 58.62 -7.04 -45.09
CA LYS A 968 58.21 -5.76 -45.73
C LYS A 968 58.67 -4.53 -44.92
N THR A 969 58.70 -3.35 -45.55
CA THR A 969 59.01 -2.08 -44.85
C THR A 969 57.85 -1.66 -43.93
N THR A 970 58.14 -1.05 -42.78
CA THR A 970 57.14 -0.61 -41.77
C THR A 970 55.95 0.17 -42.37
N PRO A 971 56.14 1.13 -43.32
CA PRO A 971 55.03 1.85 -43.95
C PRO A 971 54.11 0.97 -44.79
N GLN A 972 54.64 -0.05 -45.48
CA GLN A 972 53.83 -0.98 -46.29
C GLN A 972 52.95 -1.86 -45.41
N PHE A 973 53.48 -2.31 -44.27
CA PHE A 973 52.71 -3.08 -43.31
C PHE A 973 51.59 -2.24 -42.70
N LEU A 974 51.88 -1.01 -42.24
CA LEU A 974 50.87 -0.11 -41.71
C LEU A 974 49.78 0.25 -42.72
N ALA A 975 50.14 0.41 -44.00
CA ALA A 975 49.18 0.66 -45.06
C ALA A 975 48.27 -0.55 -45.30
N LYS A 976 48.81 -1.78 -45.27
CA LYS A 976 48.03 -3.03 -45.35
C LYS A 976 47.08 -3.16 -44.15
N SER A 977 47.57 -2.87 -42.95
CA SER A 977 46.79 -2.85 -41.70
C SER A 977 45.66 -1.82 -41.74
N TRP A 978 45.93 -0.61 -42.23
CA TRP A 978 44.91 0.43 -42.41
C TRP A 978 43.85 -0.01 -43.41
N ALA A 979 44.26 -0.49 -44.58
CA ALA A 979 43.35 -0.97 -45.62
C ALA A 979 42.44 -2.09 -45.11
N ALA A 980 42.98 -3.03 -44.31
CA ALA A 980 42.20 -4.09 -43.69
C ALA A 980 41.14 -3.54 -42.72
N VAL A 981 41.49 -2.59 -41.83
CA VAL A 981 40.54 -1.95 -40.90
C VAL A 981 39.43 -1.20 -41.64
N LEU A 982 39.74 -0.51 -42.73
CA LEU A 982 38.72 0.16 -43.55
C LEU A 982 37.81 -0.84 -44.24
N HIS A 983 38.38 -1.88 -44.83
CA HIS A 983 37.61 -2.91 -45.51
C HIS A 983 36.64 -3.59 -44.55
N ASP A 984 37.11 -3.97 -43.37
CA ASP A 984 36.30 -4.62 -42.33
C ASP A 984 35.25 -3.69 -41.70
N GLY A 985 35.64 -2.42 -41.49
CA GLY A 985 34.91 -1.51 -40.63
C GLY A 985 33.98 -0.52 -41.34
N SER A 986 34.01 -0.44 -42.67
CA SER A 986 33.22 0.51 -43.45
C SER A 986 32.30 -0.19 -44.46
N PRO A 987 31.08 0.32 -44.70
CA PRO A 987 30.24 -0.13 -45.81
C PRO A 987 31.00 0.05 -47.14
N LEU A 988 30.81 -0.86 -48.10
CA LEU A 988 31.55 -0.84 -49.37
C LEU A 988 31.28 0.49 -50.10
N LEU A 989 32.34 1.20 -50.48
CA LEU A 989 32.23 2.37 -51.34
C LEU A 989 32.00 1.91 -52.78
N ARG A 990 30.75 1.98 -53.27
CA ARG A 990 30.48 1.90 -54.70
C ARG A 990 30.37 3.32 -55.26
N THR A 991 31.31 3.71 -56.10
CA THR A 991 31.20 4.93 -56.91
C THR A 991 30.27 4.66 -58.09
N ASP A 992 29.19 5.42 -58.22
CA ASP A 992 28.19 5.34 -59.32
C ASP A 992 28.73 5.74 -60.72
N VAL A 993 30.05 5.74 -60.93
CA VAL A 993 30.63 6.17 -62.20
C VAL A 993 30.96 4.94 -63.03
N GLN A 994 30.35 4.83 -64.21
CA GLN A 994 30.69 3.91 -65.31
C GLN A 994 32.14 4.08 -65.86
N GLU A 995 33.02 4.77 -65.15
CA GLU A 995 34.45 4.78 -65.43
C GLU A 995 35.09 3.63 -64.66
N LYS A 996 35.21 2.48 -65.34
CA LYS A 996 36.19 1.46 -65.00
C LYS A 996 37.59 2.09 -64.97
N THR A 997 38.02 2.57 -63.81
CA THR A 997 39.42 2.55 -63.39
C THR A 997 39.45 2.03 -61.96
N GLY A 998 40.09 0.87 -61.81
CA GLY A 998 39.96 -0.02 -60.66
C GLY A 998 40.72 0.46 -59.45
N LEU A 999 39.99 0.71 -58.37
CA LEU A 999 40.56 0.85 -57.03
C LEU A 999 39.79 0.07 -55.96
N LEU A 1000 38.63 -0.50 -56.28
CA LEU A 1000 37.77 -1.17 -55.29
C LEU A 1000 37.08 -2.46 -55.76
N ASP A 1001 37.16 -2.82 -57.04
CA ASP A 1001 36.67 -4.13 -57.52
C ASP A 1001 37.75 -5.23 -57.50
N GLU A 1002 39.04 -4.87 -57.39
CA GLU A 1002 40.12 -5.85 -57.20
C GLU A 1002 41.21 -5.31 -56.26
N ASN A 1003 41.56 -6.12 -55.26
CA ASN A 1003 42.70 -6.06 -54.34
C ASN A 1003 42.71 -4.96 -53.25
N ALA A 1004 42.38 -5.36 -52.02
CA ALA A 1004 42.84 -4.68 -50.79
C ALA A 1004 44.37 -4.41 -50.80
N GLU A 1005 45.13 -5.19 -51.57
CA GLU A 1005 46.56 -4.95 -51.83
C GLU A 1005 46.82 -3.69 -52.68
N GLN A 1006 45.95 -3.35 -53.65
CA GLN A 1006 46.07 -2.11 -54.41
C GLN A 1006 45.75 -0.89 -53.54
N LEU A 1007 44.69 -0.96 -52.73
CA LEU A 1007 44.38 0.09 -51.75
C LEU A 1007 45.53 0.27 -50.75
N ALA A 1008 46.07 -0.83 -50.23
CA ALA A 1008 47.24 -0.81 -49.35
C ALA A 1008 48.48 -0.22 -50.04
N HIS A 1009 48.69 -0.51 -51.33
CA HIS A 1009 49.78 0.06 -52.10
C HIS A 1009 49.64 1.58 -52.26
N SER A 1010 48.45 2.05 -52.65
CA SER A 1010 48.13 3.48 -52.77
C SER A 1010 48.32 4.23 -51.44
N ILE A 1011 47.85 3.64 -50.33
CA ILE A 1011 48.03 4.22 -48.99
C ILE A 1011 49.53 4.25 -48.62
N ALA A 1012 50.29 3.21 -48.95
CA ALA A 1012 51.73 3.15 -48.67
C ALA A 1012 52.52 4.24 -49.44
N GLU A 1013 52.16 4.51 -50.69
CA GLU A 1013 52.76 5.61 -51.45
C GLU A 1013 52.46 6.97 -50.83
N VAL A 1014 51.22 7.17 -50.39
CA VAL A 1014 50.83 8.39 -49.66
C VAL A 1014 51.62 8.51 -48.35
N PHE A 1015 51.79 7.44 -47.57
CA PHE A 1015 52.62 7.47 -46.35
C PHE A 1015 54.08 7.80 -46.63
N ASN A 1016 54.66 7.23 -47.69
CA ASN A 1016 56.02 7.54 -48.10
C ASN A 1016 56.17 9.03 -48.50
N LEU A 1017 55.18 9.59 -49.19
CA LEU A 1017 55.14 11.01 -49.51
C LEU A 1017 55.04 11.86 -48.24
N LEU A 1018 54.15 11.53 -47.30
CA LEU A 1018 53.97 12.27 -46.05
C LEU A 1018 55.21 12.20 -45.14
N ASN A 1019 55.90 11.06 -45.09
CA ASN A 1019 57.12 10.90 -44.28
C ASN A 1019 58.30 11.72 -44.80
N ARG A 1020 58.37 11.99 -46.11
CA ARG A 1020 59.45 12.77 -46.74
C ARG A 1020 59.30 14.27 -46.59
N ASN A 1021 58.16 14.77 -46.11
CA ASN A 1021 57.83 16.19 -46.07
C ASN A 1021 57.44 16.64 -44.66
N GLU A 1022 57.93 17.80 -44.22
CA GLU A 1022 57.63 18.37 -42.90
C GLU A 1022 56.35 19.20 -42.89
N THR A 1023 56.05 19.88 -43.99
CA THR A 1023 54.92 20.80 -44.12
C THR A 1023 54.01 20.46 -45.31
N ILE A 1024 52.76 20.91 -45.28
CA ILE A 1024 51.82 20.73 -46.40
C ILE A 1024 52.30 21.46 -47.67
N GLU A 1025 53.01 22.58 -47.50
CA GLU A 1025 53.64 23.34 -48.58
C GLU A 1025 54.77 22.56 -49.25
N GLU A 1026 55.60 21.84 -48.47
CA GLU A 1026 56.64 20.96 -49.01
C GLU A 1026 56.06 19.81 -49.82
N VAL A 1027 54.93 19.23 -49.39
CA VAL A 1027 54.21 18.22 -50.19
C VAL A 1027 53.79 18.81 -51.53
N LYS A 1028 53.25 20.03 -51.59
CA LYS A 1028 52.87 20.70 -52.85
C LYS A 1028 54.08 20.93 -53.77
N VAL A 1029 55.23 21.30 -53.23
CA VAL A 1029 56.46 21.58 -54.00
C VAL A 1029 57.11 20.28 -54.49
N ASN A 1030 57.17 19.25 -53.65
CA ASN A 1030 57.84 17.99 -53.98
C ASN A 1030 57.02 17.07 -54.90
N THR A 1031 55.69 17.19 -54.90
CA THR A 1031 54.79 16.46 -55.83
C THR A 1031 54.96 16.84 -57.31
N HIS A 1032 55.69 17.90 -57.64
CA HIS A 1032 56.05 18.26 -59.01
C HIS A 1032 57.28 17.48 -59.54
N LYS A 1033 57.90 16.63 -58.72
CA LYS A 1033 59.01 15.74 -59.10
C LYS A 1033 58.46 14.41 -59.64
N VAL A 1034 59.13 13.82 -60.63
CA VAL A 1034 58.68 12.64 -61.40
C VAL A 1034 58.36 11.41 -60.53
N HIS A 1035 59.02 11.25 -59.38
CA HIS A 1035 58.84 10.10 -58.49
C HIS A 1035 57.56 10.08 -57.65
N ASP A 1036 56.82 11.19 -57.54
CA ASP A 1036 55.66 11.32 -56.64
C ASP A 1036 54.32 11.51 -57.39
N ARG A 1037 54.30 11.36 -58.73
CA ARG A 1037 53.09 11.51 -59.57
C ARG A 1037 52.00 10.47 -59.27
N ASP A 1038 52.39 9.25 -58.90
CA ASP A 1038 51.46 8.15 -58.63
C ASP A 1038 50.74 8.35 -57.27
N ALA A 1039 51.48 8.77 -56.23
CA ALA A 1039 50.92 9.16 -54.93
C ALA A 1039 49.92 10.33 -55.03
N VAL A 1040 50.17 11.27 -55.95
CA VAL A 1040 49.24 12.38 -56.27
C VAL A 1040 47.96 11.87 -56.93
N SER A 1041 48.07 10.94 -57.87
CA SER A 1041 46.91 10.32 -58.51
C SER A 1041 46.08 9.57 -57.47
N HIS A 1042 46.72 8.86 -56.54
CA HIS A 1042 46.04 8.19 -55.43
C HIS A 1042 45.36 9.16 -54.45
N LEU A 1043 45.98 10.31 -54.13
CA LEU A 1043 45.31 11.38 -53.36
C LEU A 1043 44.09 11.96 -54.10
N MET A 1044 44.16 12.13 -55.43
CA MET A 1044 43.04 12.58 -56.25
C MET A 1044 41.92 11.53 -56.34
N HIS A 1045 42.25 10.25 -56.37
CA HIS A 1045 41.25 9.18 -56.25
C HIS A 1045 40.60 9.17 -54.87
N LEU A 1046 41.38 9.36 -53.79
CA LEU A 1046 40.86 9.50 -52.42
C LEU A 1046 39.91 10.71 -52.25
N LYS A 1047 40.05 11.77 -53.06
CA LYS A 1047 39.12 12.90 -53.10
C LYS A 1047 37.72 12.52 -53.58
N ASN A 1048 37.57 11.52 -54.45
CA ASN A 1048 36.26 11.06 -54.92
C ASN A 1048 35.45 10.35 -53.84
N PHE A 1049 36.07 9.96 -52.71
CA PHE A 1049 35.41 9.34 -51.55
C PHE A 1049 34.55 10.32 -50.74
N LYS A 1050 34.68 11.66 -50.93
CA LYS A 1050 33.87 12.68 -50.23
C LYS A 1050 32.63 13.13 -51.04
N LYS A 1051 32.47 12.64 -52.28
CA LYS A 1051 31.36 13.04 -53.17
C LYS A 1051 30.09 12.18 -52.98
N ILE A 1052 30.17 11.16 -52.13
CA ILE A 1052 29.08 10.32 -51.64
C ILE A 1052 28.88 10.69 -50.17
#